data_AF-Q54HI5-F1
#
_entry.id   AF-Q54HI5-F1
#
_cell.length_a   1.000
_cell.length_b   1.000
_cell.length_c   1.000
_cell.angle_alpha   90.00
_cell.angle_beta   90.00
_cell.angle_gamma   90.00
#
_symmetry.space_group_name_H-M   'P 1'
#
loop_
_entity.id
_entity.type
_entity.pdbx_description
1 polymer ?
#
loop_
_entity_poly.entity_id
_entity_poly.type
_entity_poly.pdbx_seq_one_letter_code
_entity_poly.pdbx_strand_id
1 'polypeptide(L)'
;MDMSKKKSKRASPIESSQEEIAISTSKTATTEKPKKTKTTTKKKASQPSQEVVMETESEVEITTTTTSTSTTNNNNITTTSTSSQQSNGTLSSSSSPTIQSIPTTPISKYIPSLSQIGTPLSPNRAAQRLREKDELSLIHNRLKSALKKLESAETELEKKNQEYEELDQKHTATIKQLKQRSDQVEKQLIEEQNQNSDLTSNRNILENELKSKESVWKKEKDEILLKFQESINKLNQENSLAQSQLKSEIVSKEYEIDGLKSEINRLKDDLQYRIREGEEKSRKLLENEYNRFKGKEEEYNQLIVSKDEEIKKYKFELKEKEKSSNAMNKKENELNNLIQAHERQIEDMRDSINREWELKAAQMMEEHHARTIHLQQAVDSFNEEKERIKSQMETLNGQIEDINIKNNEYEDRIKEMNVLLSQKDNSIGELGVEIEESKKKMRKQMADLKSKDGQIALLQIEINTKDNKCNTLQTETNRLKSELYSITNQIDPEIPLDPEINSLKELVKGFEKTVDDRKRKRSKLQHEFNAAANQDQNGMTIEEQSSTSTTTTTSATGSSSSTSHLDNIDSSKLPTGPEQSELFNPDTVSFSLVDSNQEFIKLSVHGDMDNGLSISKWRLIVVKPDGSKSGFSFPDGIQPFKGIKSVTVWTGRPRPQGTPTENEFYWARTELWTSPVEGTIVKLVSPSEETTTVTLPADGIYQKPSSAGKSNCLIM
;
A
#
# COMPACT_ATOMS: atom_id res chain seq x y z
N MET A 1 -3.85 16.86 48.40
CA MET A 1 -2.55 16.29 47.98
C MET A 1 -2.80 15.63 46.64
N ASP A 2 -3.00 16.38 45.56
CA ASP A 2 -2.22 17.53 45.05
C ASP A 2 -0.81 17.10 44.58
N MET A 3 -0.36 17.43 43.36
CA MET A 3 -1.03 18.23 42.31
C MET A 3 -0.42 17.99 40.92
N SER A 4 -1.29 17.78 39.91
CA SER A 4 -1.21 18.39 38.56
C SER A 4 -0.08 18.08 37.55
N LYS A 5 -0.45 18.25 36.27
CA LYS A 5 0.37 18.64 35.08
C LYS A 5 1.33 17.59 34.47
N LYS A 6 1.61 17.60 33.16
CA LYS A 6 0.81 18.01 31.96
C LYS A 6 1.54 17.55 30.67
N LYS A 7 0.77 17.08 29.67
CA LYS A 7 0.99 17.26 28.21
C LYS A 7 2.39 17.00 27.57
N SER A 8 2.39 16.10 26.58
CA SER A 8 2.53 16.43 25.13
C SER A 8 3.82 16.06 24.34
N LYS A 9 3.57 15.22 23.31
CA LYS A 9 4.10 15.25 21.92
C LYS A 9 5.43 14.53 21.53
N ARG A 10 5.27 13.84 20.39
CA ARG A 10 6.21 13.69 19.26
C ARG A 10 7.36 12.68 19.41
N ALA A 11 7.04 11.42 19.12
CA ALA A 11 7.99 10.51 18.49
C ALA A 11 8.14 10.82 16.99
N SER A 12 9.18 10.24 16.40
CA SER A 12 9.69 10.35 15.02
C SER A 12 10.62 9.14 14.79
N PRO A 13 11.50 9.05 13.76
CA PRO A 13 11.55 9.67 12.43
C PRO A 13 11.77 8.57 11.34
N ILE A 14 12.46 8.93 10.25
CA ILE A 14 13.27 8.10 9.34
C ILE A 14 12.56 7.47 8.15
N GLU A 15 13.03 7.95 7.00
CA GLU A 15 12.83 7.49 5.64
C GLU A 15 14.25 7.26 5.11
N SER A 16 14.57 6.05 4.63
CA SER A 16 15.93 5.71 4.19
C SER A 16 15.89 4.68 3.07
N SER A 17 16.01 5.17 1.84
CA SER A 17 16.21 4.36 0.63
C SER A 17 17.57 3.69 0.64
N GLN A 18 17.62 2.39 0.38
CA GLN A 18 18.78 1.75 -0.23
C GLN A 18 18.33 0.92 -1.44
N GLU A 19 19.17 0.95 -2.46
CA GLU A 19 18.97 0.42 -3.80
C GLU A 19 20.09 -0.57 -4.03
N GLU A 20 19.79 -1.86 -4.23
CA GLU A 20 20.83 -2.82 -4.61
C GLU A 20 20.28 -3.92 -5.53
N ILE A 21 21.16 -4.33 -6.45
CA ILE A 21 20.86 -5.04 -7.68
C ILE A 21 20.88 -6.56 -7.44
N ALA A 22 19.81 -7.25 -7.85
CA ALA A 22 19.78 -8.72 -7.87
C ALA A 22 20.11 -9.27 -9.26
N ILE A 23 21.17 -10.09 -9.36
CA ILE A 23 21.51 -10.84 -10.59
C ILE A 23 21.27 -12.35 -10.38
N SER A 24 20.58 -12.94 -11.35
CA SER A 24 20.19 -14.36 -11.44
C SER A 24 21.35 -15.36 -11.41
N THR A 25 21.11 -16.62 -10.96
CA THR A 25 20.94 -17.76 -11.89
C THR A 25 20.79 -19.18 -11.26
N SER A 26 19.61 -19.78 -11.47
CA SER A 26 19.40 -21.18 -11.93
C SER A 26 19.62 -22.43 -11.03
N LYS A 27 18.78 -23.45 -11.33
CA LYS A 27 18.92 -24.92 -11.07
C LYS A 27 18.70 -25.38 -9.61
N THR A 28 18.22 -26.59 -9.29
CA THR A 28 17.80 -27.77 -10.12
C THR A 28 16.61 -28.53 -9.49
N ALA A 29 16.14 -29.61 -10.14
CA ALA A 29 15.18 -30.61 -9.62
C ALA A 29 15.81 -31.52 -8.52
N THR A 30 15.14 -32.47 -7.83
CA THR A 30 14.08 -33.42 -8.27
C THR A 30 13.25 -33.99 -7.10
N THR A 31 12.18 -34.74 -7.43
CA THR A 31 11.13 -35.31 -6.55
C THR A 31 11.50 -36.59 -5.77
N GLU A 32 10.84 -36.84 -4.62
CA GLU A 32 9.79 -37.90 -4.48
C GLU A 32 9.07 -37.89 -3.10
N LYS A 33 8.03 -38.75 -2.91
CA LYS A 33 7.05 -38.73 -1.79
C LYS A 33 7.06 -40.04 -0.97
N PRO A 34 6.50 -40.02 0.26
CA PRO A 34 5.78 -41.17 0.82
C PRO A 34 4.30 -40.88 1.16
N LYS A 35 3.49 -41.94 1.28
CA LYS A 35 2.03 -41.92 1.55
C LYS A 35 1.70 -41.87 3.06
N LYS A 36 0.53 -41.33 3.42
CA LYS A 36 -0.26 -41.75 4.61
C LYS A 36 -1.77 -41.78 4.30
N THR A 37 -2.52 -42.51 5.12
CA THR A 37 -3.94 -42.86 4.99
C THR A 37 -4.85 -42.00 5.89
N LYS A 38 -6.17 -41.91 5.60
CA LYS A 38 -7.28 -42.53 6.40
C LYS A 38 -8.69 -42.13 5.89
N THR A 39 -9.69 -42.95 6.23
CA THR A 39 -11.16 -42.77 6.11
C THR A 39 -11.74 -41.87 7.25
N THR A 40 -13.04 -41.50 7.41
CA THR A 40 -14.33 -42.12 6.97
C THR A 40 -15.56 -41.15 7.10
N THR A 41 -16.49 -41.17 6.13
CA THR A 41 -18.00 -40.98 6.21
C THR A 41 -18.75 -39.92 7.06
N LYS A 42 -19.67 -39.20 6.36
CA LYS A 42 -21.08 -38.83 6.72
C LYS A 42 -21.29 -37.81 7.89
N LYS A 43 -22.39 -37.03 8.02
CA LYS A 43 -23.78 -37.15 7.48
C LYS A 43 -24.55 -35.78 7.43
N LYS A 44 -25.11 -35.43 6.26
CA LYS A 44 -26.36 -34.68 5.94
C LYS A 44 -26.91 -33.53 6.85
N ALA A 45 -27.07 -32.34 6.24
CA ALA A 45 -28.13 -31.33 6.50
C ALA A 45 -28.93 -31.11 5.16
N SER A 46 -29.94 -30.24 4.95
CA SER A 46 -30.65 -29.19 5.71
C SER A 46 -32.09 -28.98 5.11
N GLN A 47 -32.75 -27.82 5.37
CA GLN A 47 -34.01 -27.27 4.79
C GLN A 47 -35.38 -27.84 5.25
N PRO A 48 -36.48 -27.04 5.18
CA PRO A 48 -36.60 -25.59 5.46
C PRO A 48 -37.89 -25.22 6.27
N SER A 49 -38.14 -23.91 6.44
CA SER A 49 -39.20 -23.29 7.25
C SER A 49 -40.62 -23.31 6.66
N GLN A 50 -41.64 -23.15 7.51
CA GLN A 50 -42.89 -22.42 7.19
C GLN A 50 -43.50 -21.77 8.46
N GLU A 51 -44.52 -20.93 8.28
CA GLU A 51 -45.01 -19.87 9.19
C GLU A 51 -46.53 -20.04 9.47
N VAL A 52 -47.22 -19.04 10.08
CA VAL A 52 -48.69 -18.92 10.37
C VAL A 52 -49.17 -19.59 11.68
N VAL A 53 -50.11 -19.06 12.52
CA VAL A 53 -50.53 -17.70 12.97
C VAL A 53 -51.64 -17.82 14.09
N MET A 54 -52.09 -16.71 14.73
CA MET A 54 -53.14 -16.57 15.79
C MET A 54 -52.73 -17.00 17.23
N GLU A 55 -52.86 -16.19 18.30
CA GLU A 55 -54.04 -15.55 18.96
C GLU A 55 -54.89 -16.57 19.78
N THR A 56 -55.39 -16.31 21.01
CA THR A 56 -55.66 -15.05 21.75
C THR A 56 -55.72 -15.30 23.29
N GLU A 57 -55.51 -14.25 24.13
CA GLU A 57 -56.02 -14.10 25.54
C GLU A 57 -55.59 -15.16 26.61
N SER A 58 -55.67 -15.02 27.94
CA SER A 58 -55.93 -13.96 28.96
C SER A 58 -55.66 -14.60 30.36
N GLU A 59 -55.32 -13.98 31.50
CA GLU A 59 -54.80 -12.66 31.96
C GLU A 59 -54.42 -12.84 33.48
N VAL A 60 -53.91 -11.81 34.20
CA VAL A 60 -53.77 -11.71 35.70
C VAL A 60 -52.82 -12.75 36.34
N GLU A 61 -51.55 -12.50 36.72
CA GLU A 61 -50.92 -11.45 37.56
C GLU A 61 -51.30 -11.45 39.05
N ILE A 62 -50.31 -11.59 39.95
CA ILE A 62 -50.12 -10.80 41.20
C ILE A 62 -48.80 -11.22 41.91
N THR A 63 -48.11 -10.23 42.49
CA THR A 63 -46.71 -10.33 42.96
C THR A 63 -46.58 -10.30 44.49
N THR A 64 -45.59 -11.01 45.05
CA THR A 64 -45.29 -10.99 46.50
C THR A 64 -44.21 -9.98 46.91
N THR A 65 -44.68 -8.88 47.53
CA THR A 65 -44.06 -8.16 48.67
C THR A 65 -42.55 -7.82 48.68
N THR A 66 -42.22 -6.53 48.76
CA THR A 66 -41.05 -6.07 49.57
C THR A 66 -41.22 -4.64 50.11
N THR A 67 -41.38 -4.54 51.43
CA THR A 67 -40.92 -3.50 52.40
C THR A 67 -40.66 -2.05 51.94
N SER A 68 -41.35 -1.05 52.53
CA SER A 68 -40.76 0.02 53.42
C SER A 68 -41.68 1.24 53.69
N THR A 69 -41.87 1.57 54.99
CA THR A 69 -42.05 2.92 55.62
C THR A 69 -42.73 4.09 54.85
N SER A 70 -43.73 4.82 55.36
CA SER A 70 -43.54 5.80 56.47
C SER A 70 -44.79 6.67 56.84
N THR A 71 -44.98 6.89 58.17
CA THR A 71 -45.59 8.04 58.91
C THR A 71 -47.04 8.61 58.72
N THR A 72 -47.74 8.77 59.87
CA THR A 72 -48.76 9.82 60.24
C THR A 72 -50.18 9.82 59.59
N ASN A 73 -51.29 10.24 60.23
CA ASN A 73 -51.51 10.80 61.60
C ASN A 73 -52.95 10.61 62.20
N ASN A 74 -53.07 10.82 63.52
CA ASN A 74 -54.23 11.31 64.31
C ASN A 74 -55.58 10.53 64.50
N ASN A 75 -55.73 9.97 65.72
CA ASN A 75 -56.63 10.41 66.81
C ASN A 75 -57.95 9.68 67.20
N ASN A 76 -58.00 9.37 68.52
CA ASN A 76 -59.15 9.41 69.47
C ASN A 76 -60.22 8.26 69.43
N ILE A 77 -60.72 7.72 70.56
CA ILE A 77 -60.45 7.92 72.02
C ILE A 77 -60.99 6.72 72.88
N THR A 78 -60.28 6.30 73.96
CA THR A 78 -60.78 5.94 75.33
C THR A 78 -61.98 4.94 75.51
N THR A 79 -62.01 3.86 76.32
CA THR A 79 -61.12 3.31 77.41
C THR A 79 -61.48 1.86 77.87
N THR A 80 -60.49 1.19 78.52
CA THR A 80 -60.48 0.25 79.69
C THR A 80 -61.78 -0.21 80.41
N SER A 81 -61.89 -1.37 81.10
CA SER A 81 -60.99 -2.56 81.32
C SER A 81 -61.62 -3.67 82.22
N THR A 82 -60.83 -4.73 82.51
CA THR A 82 -60.80 -5.56 83.75
C THR A 82 -61.75 -6.77 83.92
N SER A 83 -61.49 -7.59 84.95
CA SER A 83 -61.76 -9.04 84.95
C SER A 83 -62.14 -9.64 86.32
N SER A 84 -62.79 -10.81 86.25
CA SER A 84 -62.69 -11.98 87.17
C SER A 84 -63.23 -11.95 88.62
N GLN A 85 -63.78 -13.11 89.01
CA GLN A 85 -63.99 -13.70 90.36
C GLN A 85 -65.31 -13.50 91.15
N GLN A 86 -65.56 -14.54 91.96
CA GLN A 86 -66.40 -14.66 93.18
C GLN A 86 -67.93 -14.88 93.07
N SER A 87 -68.51 -15.22 94.22
CA SER A 87 -69.73 -16.05 94.39
C SER A 87 -70.64 -15.54 95.53
N ASN A 88 -71.76 -16.25 95.73
CA ASN A 88 -72.75 -16.14 96.84
C ASN A 88 -73.90 -15.11 96.67
N GLY A 89 -75.13 -15.63 96.57
CA GLY A 89 -76.04 -15.66 97.73
C GLY A 89 -76.92 -14.44 98.09
N THR A 90 -78.23 -14.61 97.86
CA THR A 90 -79.36 -14.20 98.75
C THR A 90 -79.71 -12.70 98.93
N LEU A 91 -80.97 -12.31 98.61
CA LEU A 91 -82.01 -11.84 99.57
C LEU A 91 -83.20 -11.08 98.91
N SER A 92 -84.38 -11.16 99.56
CA SER A 92 -85.50 -10.17 99.58
C SER A 92 -86.29 -9.83 98.28
N SER A 93 -87.59 -9.43 98.32
CA SER A 93 -88.66 -9.64 99.35
C SER A 93 -90.07 -9.23 98.82
N SER A 94 -91.10 -9.62 99.58
CA SER A 94 -92.42 -8.96 99.75
C SER A 94 -93.55 -9.09 98.69
N SER A 95 -94.66 -9.71 99.11
CA SER A 95 -95.96 -9.03 99.32
C SER A 95 -96.95 -9.99 100.05
N SER A 96 -98.00 -9.43 100.68
CA SER A 96 -99.00 -10.12 101.54
C SER A 96 -100.34 -9.35 101.44
N PRO A 97 -101.54 -9.88 101.79
CA PRO A 97 -101.94 -9.93 103.22
C PRO A 97 -102.97 -11.01 103.69
N THR A 98 -102.86 -11.38 104.97
CA THR A 98 -103.94 -11.49 106.01
C THR A 98 -105.32 -12.13 105.74
N ILE A 99 -105.74 -13.11 106.57
CA ILE A 99 -106.98 -13.07 107.41
C ILE A 99 -107.05 -14.19 108.50
N GLN A 100 -107.16 -13.70 109.74
CA GLN A 100 -107.74 -14.15 111.04
C GLN A 100 -108.14 -15.60 111.39
N SER A 101 -108.12 -15.82 112.72
CA SER A 101 -108.05 -17.06 113.52
C SER A 101 -109.30 -17.31 114.42
N ILE A 102 -109.13 -18.18 115.44
CA ILE A 102 -109.91 -18.41 116.71
C ILE A 102 -111.19 -19.31 116.70
N PRO A 103 -111.59 -19.96 117.85
CA PRO A 103 -112.12 -21.34 117.87
C PRO A 103 -113.40 -21.60 118.71
N THR A 104 -113.89 -22.86 118.75
CA THR A 104 -114.76 -23.38 119.85
C THR A 104 -114.66 -24.90 120.04
N THR A 105 -114.63 -25.37 121.30
CA THR A 105 -114.98 -26.74 121.71
C THR A 105 -116.05 -26.71 122.82
N PRO A 106 -117.21 -27.36 122.66
CA PRO A 106 -118.26 -27.37 123.69
C PRO A 106 -118.04 -28.48 124.72
N ILE A 107 -118.09 -28.11 126.00
CA ILE A 107 -117.99 -29.01 127.15
C ILE A 107 -119.30 -29.81 127.31
N SER A 108 -119.21 -31.15 127.38
CA SER A 108 -120.31 -32.00 127.89
C SER A 108 -119.83 -33.40 128.30
N LYS A 109 -119.54 -33.59 129.60
CA LYS A 109 -119.62 -34.86 130.39
C LYS A 109 -118.97 -34.70 131.79
N TYR A 110 -119.82 -34.50 132.80
CA TYR A 110 -119.61 -34.88 134.21
C TYR A 110 -120.83 -35.78 134.56
N ILE A 111 -120.70 -37.00 135.08
CA ILE A 111 -120.39 -37.41 136.47
C ILE A 111 -121.64 -37.29 137.40
N PRO A 112 -121.96 -38.26 138.28
CA PRO A 112 -123.36 -38.65 138.55
C PRO A 112 -123.84 -38.56 140.02
N SER A 113 -125.09 -39.02 140.28
CA SER A 113 -125.75 -39.23 141.59
C SER A 113 -126.23 -37.97 142.33
N LEU A 114 -127.09 -37.99 143.37
CA LEU A 114 -127.67 -39.07 144.19
C LEU A 114 -129.09 -38.69 144.71
N SER A 115 -129.89 -39.66 145.16
CA SER A 115 -131.23 -39.50 145.76
C SER A 115 -131.24 -39.58 147.31
N GLN A 116 -132.22 -38.98 148.03
CA GLN A 116 -132.98 -39.60 149.16
C GLN A 116 -133.92 -38.64 149.98
N ILE A 117 -134.73 -39.25 150.88
CA ILE A 117 -135.50 -38.69 152.05
C ILE A 117 -136.91 -38.08 151.80
N GLY A 118 -137.82 -38.26 152.78
CA GLY A 118 -139.13 -37.58 152.88
C GLY A 118 -139.96 -37.96 154.14
N THR A 119 -141.20 -37.41 154.25
CA THR A 119 -142.29 -37.74 155.22
C THR A 119 -142.19 -37.15 156.67
N PRO A 120 -143.21 -37.25 157.58
CA PRO A 120 -144.30 -36.26 157.71
C PRO A 120 -144.68 -35.87 159.19
N LEU A 121 -145.75 -35.08 159.44
CA LEU A 121 -146.28 -34.77 160.80
C LEU A 121 -147.76 -34.28 160.85
N SER A 122 -148.52 -34.56 161.94
CA SER A 122 -149.95 -34.19 162.19
C SER A 122 -150.37 -34.43 163.70
N PRO A 123 -151.65 -34.42 164.18
CA PRO A 123 -152.29 -33.24 164.86
C PRO A 123 -153.11 -33.46 166.18
N ASN A 124 -153.69 -32.36 166.73
CA ASN A 124 -155.05 -32.24 167.38
C ASN A 124 -155.30 -32.44 168.93
N ARG A 125 -156.37 -31.76 169.43
CA ARG A 125 -157.14 -31.91 170.71
C ARG A 125 -156.44 -31.58 172.07
N ALA A 126 -157.13 -31.23 173.18
CA ALA A 126 -158.50 -30.72 173.45
C ALA A 126 -158.63 -30.17 174.91
N ALA A 127 -159.60 -29.29 175.21
CA ALA A 127 -159.99 -28.94 176.60
C ALA A 127 -161.41 -28.35 176.77
N GLN A 128 -161.99 -28.59 177.95
CA GLN A 128 -163.02 -27.82 178.69
C GLN A 128 -164.35 -27.40 178.02
N ARG A 129 -165.42 -28.10 178.41
CA ARG A 129 -166.83 -27.67 178.34
C ARG A 129 -167.35 -27.33 179.75
N LEU A 130 -167.82 -26.10 179.98
CA LEU A 130 -168.63 -25.75 181.17
C LEU A 130 -169.44 -24.44 181.06
N ARG A 131 -169.48 -23.78 179.89
CA ARG A 131 -170.19 -22.50 179.68
C ARG A 131 -171.37 -22.60 178.69
N GLU A 132 -171.72 -23.82 178.31
CA GLU A 132 -172.51 -24.14 177.11
C GLU A 132 -173.98 -23.67 177.12
N LYS A 133 -174.46 -22.96 178.15
CA LYS A 133 -175.88 -22.54 178.27
C LYS A 133 -176.15 -21.12 177.73
N ASP A 134 -175.38 -20.11 178.15
CA ASP A 134 -175.45 -18.78 177.54
C ASP A 134 -174.73 -18.74 176.19
N GLU A 135 -173.71 -19.59 176.04
CA GLU A 135 -173.08 -19.85 174.75
C GLU A 135 -174.11 -20.34 173.71
N LEU A 136 -175.18 -21.07 174.05
CA LEU A 136 -176.20 -21.48 173.07
C LEU A 136 -176.97 -20.30 172.44
N SER A 137 -177.27 -19.24 173.19
CA SER A 137 -177.93 -18.04 172.65
C SER A 137 -176.98 -17.22 171.75
N LEU A 138 -175.72 -17.10 172.17
CA LEU A 138 -174.67 -16.47 171.37
C LEU A 138 -174.31 -17.30 170.13
N ILE A 139 -174.34 -18.63 170.24
CA ILE A 139 -174.15 -19.59 169.14
C ILE A 139 -175.31 -19.49 168.17
N HIS A 140 -176.57 -19.38 168.59
CA HIS A 140 -177.68 -19.26 167.63
C HIS A 140 -177.57 -18.00 166.77
N ASN A 141 -177.23 -16.85 167.37
CA ASN A 141 -176.98 -15.61 166.62
C ASN A 141 -175.69 -15.67 165.78
N ARG A 142 -174.61 -16.30 166.29
CA ARG A 142 -173.40 -16.58 165.50
C ARG A 142 -173.67 -17.55 164.35
N LEU A 143 -174.56 -18.53 164.51
CA LEU A 143 -174.93 -19.52 163.49
C LEU A 143 -175.74 -18.86 162.37
N LYS A 144 -176.65 -17.94 162.71
CA LYS A 144 -177.38 -17.12 161.71
C LYS A 144 -176.44 -16.18 160.95
N SER A 145 -175.44 -15.60 161.63
CA SER A 145 -174.37 -14.81 161.01
C SER A 145 -173.43 -15.67 160.14
N ALA A 146 -173.09 -16.88 160.61
CA ALA A 146 -172.24 -17.83 159.90
C ALA A 146 -172.93 -18.40 158.66
N LEU A 147 -174.23 -18.71 158.71
CA LEU A 147 -175.03 -19.11 157.56
C LEU A 147 -175.02 -18.03 156.48
N LYS A 148 -175.24 -16.75 156.83
CA LYS A 148 -175.16 -15.66 155.86
C LYS A 148 -173.75 -15.43 155.29
N LYS A 149 -172.70 -15.79 156.05
CA LYS A 149 -171.32 -15.85 155.53
C LYS A 149 -171.05 -17.09 154.67
N LEU A 150 -171.71 -18.21 154.94
CA LEU A 150 -171.60 -19.43 154.15
C LEU A 150 -172.25 -19.22 152.78
N GLU A 151 -173.47 -18.69 152.75
CA GLU A 151 -174.22 -18.30 151.55
C GLU A 151 -173.46 -17.24 150.71
N SER A 152 -172.75 -16.32 151.37
CA SER A 152 -171.82 -15.36 150.73
C SER A 152 -170.54 -16.00 150.20
N ALA A 153 -170.04 -17.07 150.83
CA ALA A 153 -168.85 -17.79 150.39
C ALA A 153 -169.17 -18.82 149.29
N GLU A 154 -170.38 -19.37 149.30
CA GLU A 154 -170.94 -20.29 148.30
C GLU A 154 -171.20 -19.54 146.99
N THR A 155 -171.77 -18.34 147.05
CA THR A 155 -171.90 -17.46 145.87
C THR A 155 -170.56 -16.93 145.36
N GLU A 156 -169.55 -16.76 146.22
CA GLU A 156 -168.17 -16.47 145.79
C GLU A 156 -167.47 -17.71 145.18
N LEU A 157 -167.77 -18.91 145.68
CA LEU A 157 -167.31 -20.19 145.11
C LEU A 157 -167.91 -20.47 143.74
N GLU A 158 -169.22 -20.23 143.56
CA GLU A 158 -169.91 -20.37 142.28
C GLU A 158 -169.30 -19.43 141.23
N LYS A 159 -169.04 -18.17 141.61
CA LYS A 159 -168.31 -17.23 140.76
C LYS A 159 -166.88 -17.70 140.48
N LYS A 160 -166.17 -18.29 141.45
CA LYS A 160 -164.83 -18.86 141.23
C LYS A 160 -164.85 -20.07 140.30
N ASN A 161 -165.90 -20.90 140.33
CA ASN A 161 -166.11 -21.95 139.33
C ASN A 161 -166.29 -21.36 137.92
N GLN A 162 -167.11 -20.33 137.75
CA GLN A 162 -167.25 -19.65 136.45
C GLN A 162 -165.93 -19.00 135.97
N GLU A 163 -165.19 -18.33 136.86
CA GLU A 163 -163.85 -17.81 136.54
C GLU A 163 -162.87 -18.95 136.14
N TYR A 164 -163.01 -20.16 136.71
CA TYR A 164 -162.25 -21.34 136.32
C TYR A 164 -162.70 -21.94 134.98
N GLU A 165 -164.00 -22.02 134.68
CA GLU A 165 -164.50 -22.49 133.37
C GLU A 165 -164.11 -21.52 132.24
N GLU A 166 -164.19 -20.20 132.45
CA GLU A 166 -163.68 -19.22 131.48
C GLU A 166 -162.18 -19.37 131.27
N LEU A 167 -161.40 -19.60 132.34
CA LEU A 167 -159.96 -19.84 132.24
C LEU A 167 -159.64 -21.13 131.48
N ASP A 168 -160.36 -22.22 131.74
CA ASP A 168 -160.14 -23.52 131.08
C ASP A 168 -160.59 -23.50 129.61
N GLN A 169 -161.70 -22.83 129.28
CA GLN A 169 -162.09 -22.58 127.89
C GLN A 169 -161.03 -21.74 127.16
N LYS A 170 -160.47 -20.70 127.82
CA LYS A 170 -159.39 -19.88 127.28
C LYS A 170 -158.09 -20.66 127.11
N HIS A 171 -157.75 -21.53 128.04
CA HIS A 171 -156.59 -22.43 127.96
C HIS A 171 -156.77 -23.47 126.85
N THR A 172 -157.97 -24.06 126.73
CA THR A 172 -158.34 -24.97 125.63
C THR A 172 -158.23 -24.27 124.27
N ALA A 173 -158.64 -22.99 124.18
CA ALA A 173 -158.51 -22.19 122.96
C ALA A 173 -157.04 -21.88 122.61
N THR A 174 -156.20 -21.49 123.57
CA THR A 174 -154.77 -21.26 123.31
C THR A 174 -154.00 -22.54 123.02
N ILE A 175 -154.31 -23.65 123.69
CA ILE A 175 -153.79 -24.99 123.35
C ILE A 175 -154.16 -25.37 121.92
N LYS A 176 -155.40 -25.11 121.48
CA LYS A 176 -155.85 -25.39 120.11
C LYS A 176 -155.13 -24.52 119.06
N GLN A 177 -154.90 -23.23 119.34
CA GLN A 177 -154.06 -22.37 118.49
C GLN A 177 -152.59 -22.81 118.45
N LEU A 178 -152.00 -23.13 119.61
CA LEU A 178 -150.63 -23.62 119.70
C LEU A 178 -150.45 -24.93 118.94
N LYS A 179 -151.45 -25.82 118.98
CA LYS A 179 -151.46 -27.05 118.21
C LYS A 179 -151.52 -26.78 116.70
N GLN A 180 -152.45 -25.96 116.21
CA GLN A 180 -152.46 -25.55 114.80
C GLN A 180 -151.15 -24.91 114.35
N ARG A 181 -150.51 -24.10 115.21
CA ARG A 181 -149.21 -23.49 114.91
C ARG A 181 -148.06 -24.52 114.90
N SER A 182 -148.13 -25.54 115.76
CA SER A 182 -147.21 -26.70 115.72
C SER A 182 -147.37 -27.47 114.41
N ASP A 183 -148.60 -27.83 114.05
CA ASP A 183 -148.93 -28.55 112.81
C ASP A 183 -148.49 -27.77 111.56
N GLN A 184 -148.54 -26.42 111.61
CA GLN A 184 -148.06 -25.55 110.53
C GLN A 184 -146.53 -25.48 110.45
N VAL A 185 -145.83 -25.37 111.59
CA VAL A 185 -144.35 -25.37 111.64
C VAL A 185 -143.80 -26.74 111.23
N GLU A 186 -144.45 -27.84 111.61
CA GLU A 186 -144.08 -29.19 111.20
C GLU A 186 -144.19 -29.37 109.67
N LYS A 187 -145.24 -28.82 109.04
CA LYS A 187 -145.34 -28.79 107.57
C LYS A 187 -144.22 -27.97 106.92
N GLN A 188 -143.91 -26.77 107.45
CA GLN A 188 -142.81 -25.96 106.93
C GLN A 188 -141.46 -26.66 107.09
N LEU A 189 -141.24 -27.37 108.20
CA LEU A 189 -140.04 -28.17 108.43
C LEU A 189 -139.93 -29.33 107.42
N ILE A 190 -141.04 -30.00 107.09
CA ILE A 190 -141.08 -31.04 106.06
C ILE A 190 -140.81 -30.45 104.66
N GLU A 191 -141.35 -29.28 104.34
CA GLU A 191 -141.10 -28.58 103.07
C GLU A 191 -139.63 -28.14 102.94
N GLU A 192 -139.02 -27.56 103.98
CA GLU A 192 -137.58 -27.24 104.01
C GLU A 192 -136.70 -28.49 103.97
N GLN A 193 -137.09 -29.58 104.67
CA GLN A 193 -136.36 -30.85 104.64
C GLN A 193 -136.37 -31.45 103.22
N ASN A 194 -137.49 -31.39 102.51
CA ASN A 194 -137.60 -31.81 101.11
C ASN A 194 -136.72 -30.94 100.20
N GLN A 195 -136.84 -29.61 100.27
CA GLN A 195 -136.01 -28.68 99.50
C GLN A 195 -134.51 -28.87 99.76
N ASN A 196 -134.11 -29.10 101.01
CA ASN A 196 -132.72 -29.37 101.36
C ASN A 196 -132.24 -30.73 100.82
N SER A 197 -133.13 -31.73 100.72
CA SER A 197 -132.83 -33.01 100.06
C SER A 197 -132.63 -32.86 98.55
N ASP A 198 -133.45 -32.05 97.88
CA ASP A 198 -133.31 -31.72 96.45
C ASP A 198 -132.04 -30.90 96.18
N LEU A 199 -131.74 -29.90 97.00
CA LEU A 199 -130.50 -29.12 96.92
C LEU A 199 -129.27 -30.00 97.18
N THR A 200 -129.35 -30.94 98.11
CA THR A 200 -128.28 -31.93 98.37
C THR A 200 -128.11 -32.88 97.18
N SER A 201 -129.20 -33.33 96.56
CA SER A 201 -129.19 -34.15 95.34
C SER A 201 -128.54 -33.40 94.17
N ASN A 202 -129.00 -32.18 93.89
CA ASN A 202 -128.45 -31.30 92.85
C ASN A 202 -126.97 -30.96 93.09
N ARG A 203 -126.58 -30.71 94.35
CA ARG A 203 -125.17 -30.54 94.72
C ARG A 203 -124.35 -31.79 94.42
N ASN A 204 -124.84 -32.97 94.78
CA ASN A 204 -124.14 -34.23 94.50
C ASN A 204 -123.99 -34.49 92.99
N ILE A 205 -125.00 -34.15 92.19
CA ILE A 205 -124.94 -34.19 90.73
C ILE A 205 -123.85 -33.23 90.20
N LEU A 206 -123.86 -31.97 90.63
CA LEU A 206 -122.88 -30.96 90.21
C LEU A 206 -121.45 -31.30 90.67
N GLU A 207 -121.26 -31.83 91.87
CA GLU A 207 -119.96 -32.32 92.34
C GLU A 207 -119.47 -33.51 91.50
N ASN A 208 -120.35 -34.40 91.06
CA ASN A 208 -119.99 -35.53 90.19
C ASN A 208 -119.70 -35.08 88.76
N GLU A 209 -120.43 -34.10 88.22
CA GLU A 209 -120.10 -33.44 86.95
C GLU A 209 -118.74 -32.73 87.01
N LEU A 210 -118.45 -32.03 88.09
CA LEU A 210 -117.17 -31.36 88.31
C LEU A 210 -116.03 -32.38 88.31
N LYS A 211 -116.13 -33.43 89.14
CA LYS A 211 -115.14 -34.53 89.21
C LYS A 211 -114.96 -35.24 87.86
N SER A 212 -116.04 -35.38 87.08
CA SER A 212 -115.99 -35.94 85.72
C SER A 212 -115.23 -35.01 84.76
N LYS A 213 -115.55 -33.71 84.74
CA LYS A 213 -114.87 -32.70 83.94
C LYS A 213 -113.39 -32.58 84.33
N GLU A 214 -113.06 -32.50 85.63
CA GLU A 214 -111.69 -32.52 86.13
C GLU A 214 -110.91 -33.77 85.68
N SER A 215 -111.56 -34.95 85.65
CA SER A 215 -110.95 -36.18 85.13
C SER A 215 -110.65 -36.09 83.61
N VAL A 216 -111.54 -35.48 82.82
CA VAL A 216 -111.32 -35.25 81.38
C VAL A 216 -110.21 -34.23 81.14
N TRP A 217 -110.28 -33.05 81.75
CA TRP A 217 -109.24 -32.00 81.64
C TRP A 217 -107.88 -32.49 82.11
N LYS A 218 -107.82 -33.35 83.14
CA LYS A 218 -106.58 -34.00 83.56
C LYS A 218 -106.04 -34.96 82.49
N LYS A 219 -106.88 -35.82 81.92
CA LYS A 219 -106.47 -36.74 80.83
C LYS A 219 -105.97 -35.98 79.61
N GLU A 220 -106.67 -34.91 79.20
CA GLU A 220 -106.26 -34.07 78.07
C GLU A 220 -104.92 -33.37 78.34
N LYS A 221 -104.72 -32.83 79.55
CA LYS A 221 -103.43 -32.28 79.97
C LYS A 221 -102.32 -33.34 79.95
N ASP A 222 -102.58 -34.52 80.49
CA ASP A 222 -101.60 -35.60 80.57
C ASP A 222 -101.26 -36.15 79.15
N GLU A 223 -102.23 -36.16 78.22
CA GLU A 223 -102.03 -36.49 76.79
C GLU A 223 -101.24 -35.41 76.03
N ILE A 224 -101.50 -34.12 76.29
CA ILE A 224 -100.74 -33.01 75.71
C ILE A 224 -99.28 -33.04 76.22
N LEU A 225 -99.07 -33.31 77.51
CA LEU A 225 -97.74 -33.48 78.09
C LEU A 225 -97.02 -34.69 77.50
N LEU A 226 -97.71 -35.81 77.26
CA LEU A 226 -97.14 -36.97 76.58
C LEU A 226 -96.70 -36.62 75.15
N LYS A 227 -97.54 -35.97 74.36
CA LYS A 227 -97.22 -35.52 72.99
C LYS A 227 -96.05 -34.54 72.94
N PHE A 228 -95.94 -33.62 73.90
CA PHE A 228 -94.76 -32.76 74.02
C PHE A 228 -93.50 -33.56 74.41
N GLN A 229 -93.59 -34.51 75.33
CA GLN A 229 -92.47 -35.36 75.71
C GLN A 229 -91.99 -36.25 74.55
N GLU A 230 -92.92 -36.83 73.78
CA GLU A 230 -92.62 -37.57 72.54
C GLU A 230 -91.95 -36.67 71.49
N SER A 231 -92.43 -35.45 71.31
CA SER A 231 -91.83 -34.46 70.40
C SER A 231 -90.42 -34.05 70.82
N ILE A 232 -90.19 -33.84 72.13
CA ILE A 232 -88.87 -33.54 72.70
C ILE A 232 -87.93 -34.75 72.53
N ASN A 233 -88.41 -35.96 72.80
CA ASN A 233 -87.63 -37.19 72.63
C ASN A 233 -87.22 -37.38 71.17
N LYS A 234 -88.15 -37.14 70.23
CA LYS A 234 -87.89 -37.20 68.78
C LYS A 234 -86.86 -36.15 68.34
N LEU A 235 -87.03 -34.89 68.73
CA LEU A 235 -86.06 -33.83 68.41
C LEU A 235 -84.67 -34.10 69.00
N ASN A 236 -84.60 -34.67 70.20
CA ASN A 236 -83.33 -35.11 70.80
C ASN A 236 -82.70 -36.27 70.03
N GLN A 237 -83.49 -37.22 69.53
CA GLN A 237 -83.00 -38.32 68.69
C GLN A 237 -82.50 -37.81 67.32
N GLU A 238 -83.23 -36.91 66.67
CA GLU A 238 -82.86 -36.29 65.40
C GLU A 238 -81.58 -35.44 65.53
N ASN A 239 -81.47 -34.63 66.59
CA ASN A 239 -80.26 -33.87 66.92
C ASN A 239 -79.07 -34.79 67.23
N SER A 240 -79.26 -35.88 67.98
CA SER A 240 -78.21 -36.87 68.27
C SER A 240 -77.71 -37.55 67.00
N LEU A 241 -78.62 -37.91 66.09
CA LEU A 241 -78.28 -38.50 64.79
C LEU A 241 -77.55 -37.52 63.88
N ALA A 242 -78.01 -36.26 63.79
CA ALA A 242 -77.33 -35.22 63.02
C ALA A 242 -75.92 -34.92 63.57
N GLN A 243 -75.75 -34.86 64.90
CA GLN A 243 -74.43 -34.73 65.52
C GLN A 243 -73.54 -35.96 65.25
N SER A 244 -74.10 -37.16 65.17
CA SER A 244 -73.34 -38.37 64.82
C SER A 244 -72.89 -38.36 63.36
N GLN A 245 -73.76 -37.92 62.43
CA GLN A 245 -73.42 -37.72 61.02
C GLN A 245 -72.32 -36.66 60.84
N LEU A 246 -72.49 -35.46 61.40
CA LEU A 246 -71.49 -34.40 61.32
C LEU A 246 -70.13 -34.82 61.91
N LYS A 247 -70.10 -35.57 63.01
CA LYS A 247 -68.85 -36.15 63.55
C LYS A 247 -68.21 -37.15 62.58
N SER A 248 -69.00 -37.98 61.91
CA SER A 248 -68.49 -38.93 60.90
C SER A 248 -67.96 -38.21 59.66
N GLU A 249 -68.61 -37.13 59.21
CA GLU A 249 -68.17 -36.31 58.09
C GLU A 249 -66.88 -35.55 58.42
N ILE A 250 -66.76 -34.98 59.63
CA ILE A 250 -65.53 -34.35 60.13
C ILE A 250 -64.38 -35.34 60.11
N VAL A 251 -64.53 -36.54 60.71
CA VAL A 251 -63.47 -37.56 60.73
C VAL A 251 -63.09 -38.02 59.31
N SER A 252 -64.06 -38.14 58.41
CA SER A 252 -63.78 -38.47 57.00
C SER A 252 -63.00 -37.36 56.29
N LYS A 253 -63.27 -36.09 56.61
CA LYS A 253 -62.58 -34.93 56.03
C LYS A 253 -61.21 -34.68 56.66
N GLU A 254 -61.03 -34.97 57.94
CA GLU A 254 -59.71 -34.98 58.60
C GLU A 254 -58.79 -36.02 57.94
N TYR A 255 -59.29 -37.23 57.66
CA TYR A 255 -58.55 -38.27 56.96
C TYR A 255 -58.17 -37.88 55.52
N GLU A 256 -59.10 -37.26 54.77
CA GLU A 256 -58.84 -36.72 53.43
C GLU A 256 -57.78 -35.61 53.45
N ILE A 257 -57.86 -34.69 54.42
CA ILE A 257 -56.91 -33.60 54.64
C ILE A 257 -55.51 -34.15 54.97
N ASP A 258 -55.39 -35.17 55.83
CA ASP A 258 -54.10 -35.77 56.18
C ASP A 258 -53.49 -36.60 55.04
N GLY A 259 -54.33 -37.24 54.22
CA GLY A 259 -53.90 -37.84 52.95
C GLY A 259 -53.31 -36.79 51.99
N LEU A 260 -53.99 -35.65 51.82
CA LEU A 260 -53.52 -34.53 51.00
C LEU A 260 -52.24 -33.89 51.56
N LYS A 261 -52.10 -33.72 52.87
CA LYS A 261 -50.83 -33.26 53.51
C LYS A 261 -49.68 -34.21 53.19
N SER A 262 -49.92 -35.52 53.28
CA SER A 262 -48.91 -36.54 52.99
C SER A 262 -48.47 -36.51 51.53
N GLU A 263 -49.41 -36.33 50.59
CA GLU A 263 -49.10 -36.19 49.16
C GLU A 263 -48.36 -34.88 48.85
N ILE A 264 -48.76 -33.75 49.44
CA ILE A 264 -48.06 -32.46 49.31
C ILE A 264 -46.62 -32.56 49.80
N ASN A 265 -46.36 -33.25 50.91
CA ASN A 265 -45.01 -33.50 51.41
C ASN A 265 -44.21 -34.40 50.44
N ARG A 266 -44.82 -35.49 49.92
CA ARG A 266 -44.18 -36.38 48.94
C ARG A 266 -43.77 -35.64 47.65
N LEU A 267 -44.65 -34.80 47.12
CA LEU A 267 -44.39 -33.99 45.92
C LEU A 267 -43.34 -32.90 46.17
N LYS A 268 -43.33 -32.30 47.36
CA LYS A 268 -42.30 -31.35 47.79
C LYS A 268 -40.92 -31.99 47.88
N ASP A 269 -40.84 -33.21 48.40
CA ASP A 269 -39.58 -33.95 48.53
C ASP A 269 -39.04 -34.42 47.17
N ASP A 270 -39.91 -34.88 46.24
CA ASP A 270 -39.50 -35.15 44.85
C ASP A 270 -39.04 -33.88 44.14
N LEU A 271 -39.76 -32.75 44.28
CA LEU A 271 -39.34 -31.47 43.72
C LEU A 271 -37.96 -31.03 44.25
N GLN A 272 -37.71 -31.17 45.56
CA GLN A 272 -36.38 -30.91 46.14
C GLN A 272 -35.32 -31.90 45.67
N TYR A 273 -35.67 -33.16 45.35
CA TYR A 273 -34.77 -34.10 44.73
C TYR A 273 -34.43 -33.69 43.29
N ARG A 274 -35.43 -33.32 42.48
CA ARG A 274 -35.27 -32.84 41.09
C ARG A 274 -34.44 -31.58 40.97
N ILE A 275 -34.62 -30.61 41.88
CA ILE A 275 -33.81 -29.39 41.93
C ILE A 275 -32.33 -29.77 42.14
N ARG A 276 -32.02 -30.56 43.18
CA ARG A 276 -30.65 -31.04 43.45
C ARG A 276 -30.07 -31.89 42.31
N GLU A 277 -30.90 -32.72 41.66
CA GLU A 277 -30.51 -33.51 40.48
C GLU A 277 -30.12 -32.59 39.31
N GLY A 278 -30.86 -31.50 39.07
CA GLY A 278 -30.57 -30.50 38.05
C GLY A 278 -29.35 -29.63 38.37
N GLU A 279 -29.21 -29.19 39.61
CA GLU A 279 -28.04 -28.44 40.11
C GLU A 279 -26.75 -29.25 39.95
N GLU A 280 -26.73 -30.50 40.41
CA GLU A 280 -25.56 -31.37 40.35
C GLU A 280 -25.21 -31.77 38.89
N LYS A 281 -26.20 -31.93 38.00
CA LYS A 281 -25.95 -32.07 36.54
C LYS A 281 -25.33 -30.81 35.96
N SER A 282 -25.85 -29.64 36.31
CA SER A 282 -25.35 -28.34 35.82
C SER A 282 -23.93 -28.07 36.32
N ARG A 283 -23.66 -28.37 37.59
CA ARG A 283 -22.34 -28.30 38.21
C ARG A 283 -21.33 -29.22 37.54
N LYS A 284 -21.68 -30.49 37.30
CA LYS A 284 -20.83 -31.44 36.56
C LYS A 284 -20.56 -31.01 35.13
N LEU A 285 -21.53 -30.40 34.44
CA LEU A 285 -21.31 -29.85 33.10
C LEU A 285 -20.32 -28.68 33.14
N LEU A 286 -20.51 -27.73 34.07
CA LEU A 286 -19.63 -26.58 34.25
C LEU A 286 -18.20 -26.99 34.66
N GLU A 287 -18.06 -28.00 35.53
CA GLU A 287 -16.78 -28.56 35.95
C GLU A 287 -16.05 -29.27 34.80
N ASN A 288 -16.78 -30.01 33.95
CA ASN A 288 -16.23 -30.59 32.72
C ASN A 288 -15.78 -29.51 31.72
N GLU A 289 -16.55 -28.43 31.54
CA GLU A 289 -16.14 -27.31 30.68
C GLU A 289 -14.92 -26.57 31.25
N TYR A 290 -14.89 -26.30 32.56
CA TYR A 290 -13.74 -25.70 33.24
C TYR A 290 -12.48 -26.54 33.06
N ASN A 291 -12.55 -27.86 33.28
CA ASN A 291 -11.43 -28.77 33.06
C ASN A 291 -10.99 -28.79 31.58
N ARG A 292 -11.92 -28.70 30.62
CA ARG A 292 -11.60 -28.56 29.18
C ARG A 292 -10.90 -27.24 28.86
N PHE A 293 -11.30 -26.13 29.48
CA PHE A 293 -10.63 -24.83 29.29
C PHE A 293 -9.24 -24.81 29.93
N LYS A 294 -9.09 -25.35 31.15
CA LYS A 294 -7.80 -25.47 31.83
C LYS A 294 -6.81 -26.34 31.04
N GLY A 295 -7.27 -27.45 30.46
CA GLY A 295 -6.43 -28.27 29.58
C GLY A 295 -5.89 -27.48 28.37
N LYS A 296 -6.72 -26.65 27.74
CA LYS A 296 -6.30 -25.77 26.63
C LYS A 296 -5.37 -24.64 27.07
N GLU A 297 -5.59 -24.07 28.25
CA GLU A 297 -4.68 -23.09 28.85
C GLU A 297 -3.28 -23.70 29.03
N GLU A 298 -3.19 -24.93 29.52
CA GLU A 298 -1.94 -25.65 29.71
C GLU A 298 -1.29 -26.07 28.37
N GLU A 299 -2.07 -26.45 27.35
CA GLU A 299 -1.59 -26.63 25.96
C GLU A 299 -0.98 -25.33 25.39
N TYR A 300 -1.66 -24.19 25.54
CA TYR A 300 -1.15 -22.89 25.07
C TYR A 300 0.11 -22.45 25.83
N ASN A 301 0.16 -22.66 27.15
CA ASN A 301 1.35 -22.36 27.95
C ASN A 301 2.56 -23.20 27.52
N GLN A 302 2.39 -24.49 27.23
CA GLN A 302 3.44 -25.34 26.67
C GLN A 302 3.90 -24.86 25.28
N LEU A 303 2.96 -24.46 24.42
CA LEU A 303 3.28 -23.90 23.11
C LEU A 303 4.06 -22.57 23.20
N ILE A 304 3.71 -21.69 24.15
CA ILE A 304 4.43 -20.43 24.41
C ILE A 304 5.86 -20.72 24.84
N VAL A 305 6.08 -21.63 25.80
CA VAL A 305 7.43 -22.03 26.25
C VAL A 305 8.27 -22.58 25.09
N SER A 306 7.69 -23.45 24.26
CA SER A 306 8.36 -23.98 23.06
C SER A 306 8.73 -22.88 22.05
N LYS A 307 7.88 -21.86 21.85
CA LYS A 307 8.20 -20.72 20.98
C LYS A 307 9.23 -19.77 21.60
N ASP A 308 9.26 -19.59 22.91
CA ASP A 308 10.34 -18.86 23.58
C ASP A 308 11.70 -19.56 23.44
N GLU A 309 11.73 -20.89 23.38
CA GLU A 309 12.94 -21.67 23.09
C GLU A 309 13.39 -21.53 21.63
N GLU A 310 12.48 -21.60 20.66
CA GLU A 310 12.77 -21.27 19.25
C GLU A 310 13.31 -19.84 19.12
N ILE A 311 12.69 -18.85 19.77
CA ILE A 311 13.13 -17.45 19.74
C ILE A 311 14.52 -17.27 20.38
N LYS A 312 14.83 -17.96 21.47
CA LYS A 312 16.19 -17.97 22.07
C LYS A 312 17.21 -18.56 21.08
N LYS A 313 16.88 -19.66 20.42
CA LYS A 313 17.74 -20.29 19.40
C LYS A 313 17.99 -19.34 18.22
N TYR A 314 16.95 -18.76 17.62
CA TYR A 314 17.10 -17.84 16.49
C TYR A 314 17.87 -16.56 16.87
N LYS A 315 17.69 -16.02 18.09
CA LYS A 315 18.50 -14.90 18.58
C LYS A 315 19.99 -15.25 18.71
N PHE A 316 20.33 -16.49 19.05
CA PHE A 316 21.72 -16.96 19.07
C PHE A 316 22.28 -17.11 17.64
N GLU A 317 21.55 -17.78 16.75
CA GLU A 317 21.96 -17.94 15.34
C GLU A 317 22.15 -16.59 14.62
N LEU A 318 21.27 -15.61 14.87
CA LEU A 318 21.37 -14.26 14.33
C LEU A 318 22.64 -13.55 14.85
N LYS A 319 22.98 -13.71 16.14
CA LYS A 319 24.21 -13.14 16.72
C LYS A 319 25.49 -13.75 16.16
N GLU A 320 25.50 -15.06 15.87
CA GLU A 320 26.65 -15.68 15.17
C GLU A 320 26.73 -15.26 13.70
N LYS A 321 25.59 -15.06 13.02
CA LYS A 321 25.55 -14.46 11.67
C LYS A 321 26.05 -13.02 11.66
N GLU A 322 25.67 -12.21 12.65
CA GLU A 322 26.14 -10.84 12.84
C GLU A 322 27.66 -10.79 13.06
N LYS A 323 28.22 -11.64 13.94
CA LYS A 323 29.68 -11.80 14.08
C LYS A 323 30.35 -12.18 12.76
N SER A 324 29.78 -13.14 12.03
CA SER A 324 30.33 -13.61 10.76
C SER A 324 30.29 -12.51 9.68
N SER A 325 29.23 -11.69 9.64
CA SER A 325 29.16 -10.53 8.75
C SER A 325 30.22 -9.51 9.13
N ASN A 326 30.32 -9.12 10.40
CA ASN A 326 31.35 -8.19 10.87
C ASN A 326 32.78 -8.69 10.60
N ALA A 327 33.03 -10.01 10.54
CA ALA A 327 34.31 -10.57 10.13
C ALA A 327 34.53 -10.48 8.61
N MET A 328 33.49 -10.68 7.79
CA MET A 328 33.58 -10.49 6.34
C MET A 328 33.79 -9.02 5.97
N ASN A 329 33.03 -8.09 6.55
CA ASN A 329 33.20 -6.65 6.31
C ASN A 329 34.61 -6.16 6.71
N LYS A 330 35.25 -6.74 7.73
CA LYS A 330 36.66 -6.45 8.05
C LYS A 330 37.60 -6.92 6.94
N LYS A 331 37.46 -8.18 6.50
CA LYS A 331 38.25 -8.74 5.41
C LYS A 331 38.05 -7.99 4.08
N GLU A 332 36.84 -7.51 3.81
CA GLU A 332 36.52 -6.66 2.67
C GLU A 332 37.26 -5.32 2.74
N ASN A 333 37.24 -4.65 3.90
CA ASN A 333 38.03 -3.44 4.11
C ASN A 333 39.55 -3.69 3.99
N GLU A 334 40.05 -4.82 4.49
CA GLU A 334 41.45 -5.24 4.31
C GLU A 334 41.80 -5.42 2.82
N LEU A 335 40.93 -6.06 2.04
CA LEU A 335 41.11 -6.24 0.60
C LEU A 335 41.00 -4.91 -0.18
N ASN A 336 40.05 -4.04 0.16
CA ASN A 336 39.90 -2.72 -0.47
C ASN A 336 41.13 -1.82 -0.19
N ASN A 337 41.69 -1.87 1.03
CA ASN A 337 42.96 -1.19 1.34
C ASN A 337 44.15 -1.77 0.54
N LEU A 338 44.19 -3.09 0.32
CA LEU A 338 45.21 -3.74 -0.49
C LEU A 338 45.08 -3.38 -1.99
N ILE A 339 43.86 -3.29 -2.50
CA ILE A 339 43.56 -2.82 -3.87
C ILE A 339 44.06 -1.38 -4.03
N GLN A 340 43.69 -0.45 -3.14
CA GLN A 340 44.17 0.93 -3.20
C GLN A 340 45.69 1.07 -3.10
N ALA A 341 46.36 0.17 -2.36
CA ALA A 341 47.83 0.13 -2.30
C ALA A 341 48.44 -0.30 -3.64
N HIS A 342 47.88 -1.31 -4.31
CA HIS A 342 48.32 -1.74 -5.64
C HIS A 342 47.93 -0.75 -6.75
N GLU A 343 46.80 -0.06 -6.67
CA GLU A 343 46.41 1.01 -7.59
C GLU A 343 47.42 2.17 -7.56
N ARG A 344 47.83 2.61 -6.36
CA ARG A 344 48.91 3.59 -6.20
C ARG A 344 50.23 3.09 -6.77
N GLN A 345 50.60 1.84 -6.46
CA GLN A 345 51.81 1.23 -7.02
C GLN A 345 51.80 1.17 -8.56
N ILE A 346 50.64 0.94 -9.17
CA ILE A 346 50.46 0.96 -10.64
C ILE A 346 50.62 2.39 -11.18
N GLU A 347 50.11 3.40 -10.48
CA GLU A 347 50.28 4.80 -10.88
C GLU A 347 51.73 5.29 -10.73
N ASP A 348 52.39 4.98 -9.61
CA ASP A 348 53.81 5.23 -9.39
C ASP A 348 54.68 4.63 -10.52
N MET A 349 54.35 3.40 -10.97
CA MET A 349 55.01 2.75 -12.10
C MET A 349 54.69 3.43 -13.43
N ARG A 350 53.46 3.91 -13.66
CA ARG A 350 53.08 4.65 -14.88
C ARG A 350 53.83 5.97 -14.97
N ASP A 351 53.88 6.74 -13.88
CA ASP A 351 54.62 8.01 -13.82
C ASP A 351 56.11 7.78 -14.05
N SER A 352 56.70 6.74 -13.45
CA SER A 352 58.10 6.36 -13.68
C SER A 352 58.36 6.01 -15.16
N ILE A 353 57.49 5.19 -15.76
CA ILE A 353 57.61 4.79 -17.17
C ILE A 353 57.42 6.00 -18.11
N ASN A 354 56.43 6.86 -17.85
CA ASN A 354 56.19 8.06 -18.66
C ASN A 354 57.40 9.00 -18.61
N ARG A 355 57.97 9.23 -17.42
CA ARG A 355 59.18 10.03 -17.24
C ARG A 355 60.41 9.43 -17.93
N GLU A 356 60.56 8.11 -17.95
CA GLU A 356 61.61 7.44 -18.74
C GLU A 356 61.41 7.65 -20.25
N TRP A 357 60.16 7.57 -20.75
CA TRP A 357 59.84 7.86 -22.16
C TRP A 357 60.09 9.32 -22.52
N GLU A 358 59.73 10.29 -21.66
CA GLU A 358 60.02 11.71 -21.85
C GLU A 358 61.53 11.99 -21.91
N LEU A 359 62.31 11.42 -20.98
CA LEU A 359 63.78 11.53 -20.99
C LEU A 359 64.39 10.92 -22.26
N LYS A 360 63.90 9.75 -22.68
CA LYS A 360 64.37 9.05 -23.89
C LYS A 360 63.99 9.80 -25.17
N ALA A 361 62.82 10.42 -25.22
CA ALA A 361 62.40 11.28 -26.32
C ALA A 361 63.25 12.56 -26.38
N ALA A 362 63.53 13.19 -25.23
CA ALA A 362 64.43 14.35 -25.15
C ALA A 362 65.84 14.01 -25.64
N GLN A 363 66.44 12.90 -25.19
CA GLN A 363 67.74 12.41 -25.65
C GLN A 363 67.75 12.13 -27.16
N MET A 364 66.70 11.51 -27.70
CA MET A 364 66.59 11.24 -29.13
C MET A 364 66.48 12.53 -29.96
N MET A 365 65.73 13.53 -29.47
CA MET A 365 65.66 14.86 -30.10
C MET A 365 67.00 15.60 -30.03
N GLU A 366 67.71 15.55 -28.91
CA GLU A 366 69.04 16.14 -28.75
C GLU A 366 70.06 15.49 -29.69
N GLU A 367 70.07 14.15 -29.80
CA GLU A 367 70.94 13.44 -30.74
C GLU A 367 70.60 13.78 -32.20
N HIS A 368 69.32 13.79 -32.58
CA HIS A 368 68.90 14.20 -33.91
C HIS A 368 69.26 15.67 -34.22
N HIS A 369 69.15 16.57 -33.24
CA HIS A 369 69.54 17.97 -33.40
C HIS A 369 71.06 18.11 -33.58
N ALA A 370 71.87 17.44 -32.77
CA ALA A 370 73.33 17.41 -32.90
C ALA A 370 73.78 16.82 -34.25
N ARG A 371 73.19 15.71 -34.69
CA ARG A 371 73.41 15.14 -36.03
C ARG A 371 73.03 16.12 -37.15
N THR A 372 71.93 16.86 -36.98
CA THR A 372 71.49 17.88 -37.95
C THR A 372 72.46 19.05 -38.03
N ILE A 373 72.96 19.56 -36.90
CA ILE A 373 73.99 20.61 -36.86
C ILE A 373 75.28 20.14 -37.54
N HIS A 374 75.74 18.92 -37.24
CA HIS A 374 76.94 18.36 -37.88
C HIS A 374 76.77 18.19 -39.40
N LEU A 375 75.59 17.74 -39.86
CA LEU A 375 75.30 17.64 -41.30
C LEU A 375 75.24 19.02 -41.97
N GLN A 376 74.68 20.03 -41.30
CA GLN A 376 74.68 21.41 -41.80
C GLN A 376 76.11 21.95 -41.94
N GLN A 377 76.95 21.81 -40.90
CA GLN A 377 78.37 22.20 -40.94
C GLN A 377 79.16 21.50 -42.06
N ALA A 378 78.88 20.21 -42.31
CA ALA A 378 79.48 19.48 -43.43
C ALA A 378 79.02 20.02 -44.80
N VAL A 379 77.72 20.32 -44.96
CA VAL A 379 77.17 20.93 -46.17
C VAL A 379 77.78 22.32 -46.42
N ASP A 380 77.91 23.13 -45.39
CA ASP A 380 78.49 24.48 -45.50
C ASP A 380 79.98 24.41 -45.89
N SER A 381 80.77 23.53 -45.27
CA SER A 381 82.17 23.29 -45.64
C SER A 381 82.33 22.76 -47.08
N PHE A 382 81.43 21.86 -47.54
CA PHE A 382 81.43 21.43 -48.93
C PHE A 382 81.04 22.56 -49.92
N ASN A 383 80.19 23.50 -49.51
CA ASN A 383 79.86 24.68 -50.32
C ASN A 383 81.04 25.66 -50.40
N GLU A 384 81.78 25.88 -49.30
CA GLU A 384 83.00 26.71 -49.30
C GLU A 384 84.07 26.15 -50.25
N GLU A 385 84.41 24.86 -50.14
CA GLU A 385 85.42 24.24 -51.02
C GLU A 385 84.94 24.17 -52.48
N LYS A 386 83.64 23.98 -52.73
CA LYS A 386 83.05 24.05 -54.08
C LYS A 386 83.21 25.43 -54.72
N GLU A 387 82.91 26.51 -54.00
CA GLU A 387 83.07 27.88 -54.51
C GLU A 387 84.55 28.27 -54.66
N ARG A 388 85.43 27.75 -53.79
CA ARG A 388 86.88 27.86 -53.94
C ARG A 388 87.39 27.18 -55.23
N ILE A 389 87.00 25.93 -55.49
CA ILE A 389 87.37 25.19 -56.71
C ILE A 389 86.81 25.90 -57.96
N LYS A 390 85.59 26.43 -57.89
CA LYS A 390 84.97 27.22 -58.95
C LYS A 390 85.74 28.51 -59.26
N SER A 391 86.18 29.25 -58.24
CA SER A 391 87.04 30.44 -58.41
C SER A 391 88.42 30.09 -58.98
N GLN A 392 88.98 28.92 -58.61
CA GLN A 392 90.20 28.39 -59.24
C GLN A 392 89.99 28.06 -60.73
N MET A 393 88.87 27.42 -61.10
CA MET A 393 88.54 27.14 -62.50
C MET A 393 88.33 28.43 -63.31
N GLU A 394 87.68 29.44 -62.73
CA GLU A 394 87.52 30.76 -63.36
C GLU A 394 88.86 31.46 -63.59
N THR A 395 89.76 31.40 -62.61
CA THR A 395 91.15 31.92 -62.73
C THR A 395 91.94 31.18 -63.82
N LEU A 396 91.84 29.85 -63.88
CA LEU A 396 92.52 29.02 -64.88
C LEU A 396 91.95 29.24 -66.29
N ASN A 397 90.64 29.41 -66.44
CA ASN A 397 90.01 29.75 -67.72
C ASN A 397 90.48 31.14 -68.21
N GLY A 398 90.59 32.12 -67.31
CA GLY A 398 91.20 33.41 -67.62
C GLY A 398 92.64 33.28 -68.12
N GLN A 399 93.47 32.45 -67.46
CA GLN A 399 94.84 32.17 -67.92
C GLN A 399 94.91 31.43 -69.27
N ILE A 400 93.98 30.52 -69.54
CA ILE A 400 93.88 29.81 -70.84
C ILE A 400 93.57 30.82 -71.95
N GLU A 401 92.62 31.74 -71.74
CA GLU A 401 92.29 32.77 -72.73
C GLU A 401 93.47 33.75 -72.95
N ASP A 402 94.13 34.16 -71.87
CA ASP A 402 95.34 34.99 -71.91
C ASP A 402 96.51 34.31 -72.66
N ILE A 403 96.55 32.98 -72.69
CA ILE A 403 97.52 32.17 -73.45
C ILE A 403 97.08 32.00 -74.90
N ASN A 404 95.79 31.77 -75.16
CA ASN A 404 95.22 31.68 -76.52
C ASN A 404 95.45 32.98 -77.30
N ILE A 405 95.21 34.15 -76.67
CA ILE A 405 95.47 35.46 -77.27
C ILE A 405 96.94 35.60 -77.65
N LYS A 406 97.87 35.32 -76.72
CA LYS A 406 99.32 35.37 -76.99
C LYS A 406 99.78 34.37 -78.05
N ASN A 407 99.17 33.18 -78.11
CA ASN A 407 99.47 32.21 -79.15
C ASN A 407 99.04 32.70 -80.54
N ASN A 408 97.86 33.31 -80.65
CA ASN A 408 97.41 33.95 -81.89
C ASN A 408 98.32 35.11 -82.30
N GLU A 409 98.74 35.98 -81.36
CA GLU A 409 99.73 37.04 -81.61
C GLU A 409 101.06 36.48 -82.14
N TYR A 410 101.55 35.37 -81.57
CA TYR A 410 102.76 34.71 -82.06
C TYR A 410 102.56 34.05 -83.43
N GLU A 411 101.42 33.42 -83.68
CA GLU A 411 101.11 32.84 -85.00
C GLU A 411 101.05 33.91 -86.09
N ASP A 412 100.41 35.05 -85.85
CA ASP A 412 100.34 36.15 -86.82
C ASP A 412 101.71 36.79 -87.05
N ARG A 413 102.54 36.89 -85.99
CA ARG A 413 103.93 37.34 -86.12
C ARG A 413 104.80 36.34 -86.88
N ILE A 414 104.55 35.03 -86.76
CA ILE A 414 105.19 33.98 -87.56
C ILE A 414 104.75 34.10 -89.04
N LYS A 415 103.47 34.35 -89.32
CA LYS A 415 102.96 34.61 -90.68
C LYS A 415 103.64 35.84 -91.29
N GLU A 416 103.76 36.95 -90.55
CA GLU A 416 104.48 38.15 -90.98
C GLU A 416 105.97 37.85 -91.29
N MET A 417 106.68 37.19 -90.38
CA MET A 417 108.10 36.87 -90.58
C MET A 417 108.34 35.89 -91.73
N ASN A 418 107.42 34.96 -92.00
CA ASN A 418 107.50 34.07 -93.16
C ASN A 418 107.30 34.82 -94.49
N VAL A 419 106.41 35.82 -94.53
CA VAL A 419 106.25 36.71 -95.70
C VAL A 419 107.52 37.54 -95.91
N LEU A 420 108.11 38.10 -94.85
CA LEU A 420 109.36 38.86 -94.92
C LEU A 420 110.54 37.98 -95.36
N LEU A 421 110.62 36.72 -94.90
CA LEU A 421 111.63 35.75 -95.37
C LEU A 421 111.48 35.48 -96.87
N SER A 422 110.27 35.14 -97.34
CA SER A 422 110.02 34.90 -98.76
C SER A 422 110.36 36.11 -99.64
N GLN A 423 110.07 37.33 -99.19
CA GLN A 423 110.49 38.56 -99.87
C GLN A 423 112.02 38.71 -99.92
N LYS A 424 112.73 38.35 -98.85
CA LYS A 424 114.20 38.39 -98.81
C LYS A 424 114.83 37.31 -99.68
N ASP A 425 114.31 36.09 -99.68
CA ASP A 425 114.81 35.00 -100.51
C ASP A 425 114.63 35.31 -102.01
N ASN A 426 113.47 35.87 -102.41
CA ASN A 426 113.25 36.36 -103.77
C ASN A 426 114.28 37.44 -104.16
N SER A 427 114.50 38.45 -103.30
CA SER A 427 115.45 39.53 -103.56
C SER A 427 116.92 39.06 -103.57
N ILE A 428 117.27 38.04 -102.76
CA ILE A 428 118.56 37.34 -102.83
C ILE A 428 118.70 36.57 -104.15
N GLY A 429 117.63 35.97 -104.65
CA GLY A 429 117.58 35.34 -105.98
C GLY A 429 117.84 36.32 -107.11
N GLU A 430 117.18 37.48 -107.11
CA GLU A 430 117.38 38.57 -108.07
C GLU A 430 118.84 39.05 -108.08
N LEU A 431 119.40 39.35 -106.90
CA LEU A 431 120.81 39.75 -106.73
C LEU A 431 121.77 38.63 -107.17
N GLY A 432 121.43 37.36 -106.96
CA GLY A 432 122.20 36.22 -107.43
C GLY A 432 122.29 36.14 -108.96
N VAL A 433 121.19 36.42 -109.66
CA VAL A 433 121.14 36.51 -111.13
C VAL A 433 121.98 37.69 -111.63
N GLU A 434 121.84 38.88 -111.01
CA GLU A 434 122.62 40.07 -111.37
C GLU A 434 124.14 39.84 -111.16
N ILE A 435 124.52 39.12 -110.10
CA ILE A 435 125.92 38.75 -109.82
C ILE A 435 126.48 37.80 -110.89
N GLU A 436 125.76 36.77 -111.34
CA GLU A 436 126.26 35.91 -112.44
C GLU A 436 126.22 36.61 -113.80
N GLU A 437 125.26 37.49 -114.08
CA GLU A 437 125.29 38.42 -115.23
C GLU A 437 126.57 39.26 -115.22
N SER A 438 126.90 39.87 -114.07
CA SER A 438 128.08 40.71 -113.88
C SER A 438 129.38 39.91 -114.03
N LYS A 439 129.48 38.72 -113.41
CA LYS A 439 130.60 37.78 -113.62
C LYS A 439 130.73 37.35 -115.07
N LYS A 440 129.63 37.12 -115.79
CA LYS A 440 129.63 36.72 -117.21
C LYS A 440 130.13 37.87 -118.12
N LYS A 441 129.73 39.11 -117.83
CA LYS A 441 130.28 40.34 -118.45
C LYS A 441 131.78 40.47 -118.18
N MET A 442 132.21 40.29 -116.92
CA MET A 442 133.61 40.37 -116.48
C MET A 442 134.49 39.28 -117.12
N ARG A 443 134.04 38.02 -117.17
CA ARG A 443 134.75 36.92 -117.86
C ARG A 443 134.94 37.22 -119.35
N LYS A 444 133.93 37.80 -120.01
CA LYS A 444 134.03 38.24 -121.41
C LYS A 444 135.06 39.36 -121.59
N GLN A 445 135.04 40.37 -120.72
CA GLN A 445 136.03 41.46 -120.73
C GLN A 445 137.46 40.96 -120.49
N MET A 446 137.68 39.99 -119.59
CA MET A 446 138.98 39.34 -119.42
C MET A 446 139.43 38.56 -120.66
N ALA A 447 138.52 37.90 -121.38
CA ALA A 447 138.85 37.21 -122.62
C ALA A 447 139.24 38.20 -123.74
N ASP A 448 138.47 39.28 -123.90
CA ASP A 448 138.78 40.36 -124.86
C ASP A 448 140.11 41.05 -124.52
N LEU A 449 140.38 41.34 -123.24
CA LEU A 449 141.67 41.88 -122.77
C LEU A 449 142.81 40.92 -123.10
N LYS A 450 142.74 39.65 -122.70
CA LYS A 450 143.79 38.66 -122.97
C LYS A 450 144.03 38.44 -124.47
N SER A 451 143.00 38.57 -125.31
CA SER A 451 143.13 38.56 -126.76
C SER A 451 143.88 39.80 -127.28
N LYS A 452 143.58 40.99 -126.76
CA LYS A 452 144.30 42.23 -127.07
C LYS A 452 145.73 42.23 -126.56
N ASP A 453 146.01 41.72 -125.37
CA ASP A 453 147.37 41.57 -124.85
C ASP A 453 148.20 40.64 -125.74
N GLY A 454 147.59 39.57 -126.26
CA GLY A 454 148.19 38.71 -127.29
C GLY A 454 148.47 39.43 -128.62
N GLN A 455 147.55 40.28 -129.08
CA GLN A 455 147.78 41.13 -130.27
C GLN A 455 148.87 42.16 -130.03
N ILE A 456 148.90 42.80 -128.85
CA ILE A 456 149.93 43.76 -128.45
C ILE A 456 151.29 43.07 -128.41
N ALA A 457 151.41 41.89 -127.80
CA ALA A 457 152.65 41.12 -127.77
C ALA A 457 153.16 40.76 -129.18
N LEU A 458 152.27 40.35 -130.09
CA LEU A 458 152.62 40.10 -131.50
C LEU A 458 153.07 41.38 -132.22
N LEU A 459 152.38 42.50 -132.01
CA LEU A 459 152.77 43.82 -132.55
C LEU A 459 154.11 44.29 -131.96
N GLN A 460 154.39 44.03 -130.68
CA GLN A 460 155.68 44.32 -130.04
C GLN A 460 156.81 43.53 -130.69
N ILE A 461 156.59 42.25 -131.01
CA ILE A 461 157.53 41.39 -131.73
C ILE A 461 157.72 41.90 -133.17
N GLU A 462 156.65 42.31 -133.87
CA GLU A 462 156.77 42.88 -135.21
C GLU A 462 157.54 44.21 -135.18
N ILE A 463 157.24 45.12 -134.26
CA ILE A 463 157.97 46.38 -134.06
C ILE A 463 159.45 46.11 -133.79
N ASN A 464 159.79 45.25 -132.83
CA ASN A 464 161.19 44.88 -132.56
C ASN A 464 161.90 44.25 -133.78
N THR A 465 161.15 43.53 -134.63
CA THR A 465 161.68 42.97 -135.89
C THR A 465 161.92 44.08 -136.93
N LYS A 466 161.07 45.10 -136.98
CA LYS A 466 161.21 46.28 -137.85
C LYS A 466 162.35 47.17 -137.38
N ASP A 467 162.50 47.40 -136.08
CA ASP A 467 163.57 48.20 -135.47
C ASP A 467 164.94 47.57 -135.70
N ASN A 468 165.09 46.26 -135.50
CA ASN A 468 166.34 45.57 -135.83
C ASN A 468 166.69 45.66 -137.33
N LYS A 469 165.68 45.57 -138.21
CA LYS A 469 165.87 45.72 -139.65
C LYS A 469 166.18 47.17 -140.05
N CYS A 470 165.57 48.14 -139.38
CA CYS A 470 165.83 49.57 -139.55
C CYS A 470 167.25 49.93 -139.09
N ASN A 471 167.67 49.47 -137.90
CA ASN A 471 169.03 49.63 -137.39
C ASN A 471 170.08 48.99 -138.30
N THR A 472 169.78 47.85 -138.93
CA THR A 472 170.68 47.22 -139.92
C THR A 472 170.84 48.10 -141.17
N LEU A 473 169.74 48.65 -141.70
CA LEU A 473 169.77 49.61 -142.80
C LEU A 473 170.43 50.94 -142.41
N GLN A 474 170.31 51.35 -141.13
CA GLN A 474 170.92 52.55 -140.58
C GLN A 474 172.44 52.43 -140.49
N THR A 475 172.97 51.27 -140.07
CA THR A 475 174.43 51.01 -140.03
C THR A 475 175.01 50.83 -141.43
N GLU A 476 174.28 50.19 -142.35
CA GLU A 476 174.63 50.12 -143.78
C GLU A 476 174.66 51.52 -144.42
N THR A 477 173.67 52.36 -144.13
CA THR A 477 173.64 53.79 -144.54
C THR A 477 174.82 54.57 -143.97
N ASN A 478 175.19 54.33 -142.71
CA ASN A 478 176.36 54.98 -142.09
C ASN A 478 177.68 54.52 -142.72
N ARG A 479 177.79 53.25 -143.14
CA ARG A 479 178.95 52.71 -143.88
C ARG A 479 179.09 53.35 -145.26
N LEU A 480 177.99 53.41 -146.01
CA LEU A 480 177.95 54.05 -147.33
C LEU A 480 178.24 55.55 -147.24
N LYS A 481 177.79 56.22 -146.16
CA LYS A 481 178.13 57.63 -145.90
C LYS A 481 179.62 57.86 -145.65
N SER A 482 180.32 56.98 -144.92
CA SER A 482 181.76 57.14 -144.68
C SER A 482 182.60 56.78 -145.91
N GLU A 483 182.17 55.82 -146.73
CA GLU A 483 182.76 55.58 -148.05
C GLU A 483 182.58 56.79 -148.99
N LEU A 484 181.38 57.39 -149.04
CA LEU A 484 181.12 58.63 -149.79
C LEU A 484 181.94 59.83 -149.31
N TYR A 485 182.14 59.99 -147.99
CA TYR A 485 182.90 61.12 -147.44
C TYR A 485 184.40 61.08 -147.79
N SER A 486 184.93 59.90 -148.16
CA SER A 486 186.31 59.77 -148.68
C SER A 486 186.45 60.14 -150.15
N ILE A 487 185.35 60.33 -150.88
CA ILE A 487 185.31 60.59 -152.33
C ILE A 487 184.81 62.02 -152.61
N THR A 488 183.87 62.52 -151.81
CA THR A 488 183.06 63.71 -152.15
C THR A 488 183.58 65.00 -151.54
N ASN A 489 184.89 65.23 -151.65
CA ASN A 489 185.53 66.56 -151.44
C ASN A 489 186.36 66.99 -152.67
N GLN A 490 186.17 66.30 -153.80
CA GLN A 490 186.77 66.61 -155.11
C GLN A 490 185.76 66.35 -156.25
N ILE A 491 184.68 67.13 -156.31
CA ILE A 491 183.96 67.64 -157.51
C ILE A 491 182.57 68.18 -157.09
N ASP A 492 182.13 69.20 -157.79
CA ASP A 492 180.93 70.05 -157.62
C ASP A 492 180.13 70.02 -158.95
N PRO A 493 179.03 70.77 -159.14
CA PRO A 493 177.69 70.70 -158.54
C PRO A 493 176.69 69.90 -159.45
N GLU A 494 175.40 70.31 -159.53
CA GLU A 494 174.36 69.92 -160.53
C GLU A 494 173.74 68.49 -160.39
N ILE A 495 172.50 68.10 -160.82
CA ILE A 495 171.23 68.70 -161.33
C ILE A 495 170.07 67.64 -161.18
N PRO A 496 168.74 67.92 -161.35
CA PRO A 496 167.66 67.20 -160.62
C PRO A 496 166.85 66.11 -161.38
N LEU A 497 165.93 65.43 -160.67
CA LEU A 497 165.06 64.32 -161.15
C LEU A 497 163.57 64.38 -160.65
N ASP A 498 163.04 65.55 -160.30
CA ASP A 498 161.68 65.70 -159.72
C ASP A 498 160.43 65.21 -160.52
N PRO A 499 160.41 65.05 -161.85
CA PRO A 499 159.17 64.70 -162.56
C PRO A 499 158.61 63.31 -162.25
N GLU A 500 159.47 62.30 -162.10
CA GLU A 500 159.09 60.91 -162.37
C GLU A 500 158.59 60.14 -161.12
N ILE A 501 159.07 60.54 -159.93
CA ILE A 501 158.62 59.95 -158.65
C ILE A 501 157.22 60.45 -158.28
N ASN A 502 156.88 61.70 -158.61
CA ASN A 502 155.54 62.25 -158.44
C ASN A 502 154.50 61.48 -159.28
N SER A 503 154.86 61.09 -160.51
CA SER A 503 154.01 60.29 -161.40
C SER A 503 153.72 58.86 -160.91
N LEU A 504 154.48 58.33 -159.95
CA LEU A 504 154.45 56.89 -159.60
C LEU A 504 153.67 56.53 -158.32
N LYS A 505 153.39 57.49 -157.43
CA LYS A 505 152.71 57.19 -156.13
C LYS A 505 151.40 57.94 -155.87
N GLU A 506 151.07 58.95 -156.66
CA GLU A 506 149.66 59.33 -156.82
C GLU A 506 148.85 58.17 -157.46
N LEU A 507 149.51 57.36 -158.30
CA LEU A 507 148.98 56.11 -158.85
C LEU A 507 148.64 55.05 -157.77
N VAL A 508 149.41 54.98 -156.67
CA VAL A 508 149.16 54.07 -155.55
C VAL A 508 147.98 54.55 -154.70
N LYS A 509 147.86 55.88 -154.46
CA LYS A 509 146.63 56.51 -153.94
C LYS A 509 145.40 56.25 -154.84
N GLY A 510 145.61 55.93 -156.12
CA GLY A 510 144.55 55.51 -157.05
C GLY A 510 144.09 54.05 -156.91
N PHE A 511 144.97 53.13 -156.50
CA PHE A 511 144.64 51.69 -156.46
C PHE A 511 143.99 51.25 -155.14
N GLU A 512 144.46 51.72 -153.98
CA GLU A 512 143.85 51.41 -152.66
C GLU A 512 142.49 52.11 -152.44
N LYS A 513 142.06 52.95 -153.39
CA LYS A 513 140.72 53.55 -153.44
C LYS A 513 139.79 52.87 -154.46
N THR A 514 140.33 51.95 -155.27
CA THR A 514 139.62 51.25 -156.36
C THR A 514 139.45 49.74 -156.06
N VAL A 515 140.07 49.27 -154.98
CA VAL A 515 139.71 48.08 -154.21
C VAL A 515 139.51 48.57 -152.77
N ASP A 516 138.38 48.43 -152.08
CA ASP A 516 137.42 47.31 -152.14
C ASP A 516 135.93 47.73 -152.07
N ASP A 517 135.44 48.51 -153.05
CA ASP A 517 133.99 48.68 -153.28
C ASP A 517 133.34 47.39 -153.89
N ARG A 518 133.95 46.21 -153.63
CA ARG A 518 133.60 44.88 -154.15
C ARG A 518 133.32 43.82 -153.07
N LYS A 519 133.18 44.21 -151.80
CA LYS A 519 132.37 43.43 -150.82
C LYS A 519 131.16 44.13 -150.21
N ARG A 520 130.80 45.31 -150.74
CA ARG A 520 129.38 45.64 -150.90
C ARG A 520 128.72 44.56 -151.80
N LYS A 521 127.51 44.12 -151.44
CA LYS A 521 126.64 43.16 -152.17
C LYS A 521 127.00 41.64 -152.10
N ARG A 522 127.06 41.06 -150.90
CA ARG A 522 126.61 39.67 -150.63
C ARG A 522 126.35 39.48 -149.12
N SER A 523 125.14 39.21 -148.61
CA SER A 523 123.82 39.18 -149.25
C SER A 523 122.74 39.79 -148.34
N LYS A 524 121.85 40.62 -148.91
CA LYS A 524 120.51 40.86 -148.36
C LYS A 524 119.57 39.88 -149.08
N LEU A 525 119.11 38.81 -148.42
CA LEU A 525 117.89 38.03 -148.71
C LEU A 525 117.90 36.68 -147.94
N GLN A 526 117.41 36.70 -146.70
CA GLN A 526 116.86 35.60 -145.89
C GLN A 526 116.53 36.24 -144.52
N HIS A 527 115.39 36.90 -144.32
CA HIS A 527 113.99 36.60 -144.74
C HIS A 527 113.41 35.45 -143.91
N GLU A 528 112.40 35.78 -143.11
CA GLU A 528 111.33 34.93 -142.54
C GLU A 528 111.69 33.54 -141.98
N PHE A 529 111.66 33.43 -140.65
CA PHE A 529 110.73 32.53 -139.93
C PHE A 529 110.50 33.18 -138.55
N ASN A 530 109.31 33.70 -138.27
CA ASN A 530 108.22 33.01 -137.55
C ASN A 530 108.68 32.41 -136.21
N ALA A 531 108.22 32.86 -135.04
CA ALA A 531 106.86 33.17 -134.58
C ALA A 531 105.96 31.94 -134.39
N ALA A 532 105.14 32.00 -133.34
CA ALA A 532 104.27 30.97 -132.81
C ALA A 532 104.97 29.70 -132.24
N ALA A 533 104.23 29.02 -131.37
CA ALA A 533 104.50 27.75 -130.70
C ALA A 533 105.73 27.67 -129.76
N ASN A 534 105.61 27.05 -128.57
CA ASN A 534 104.44 26.71 -127.76
C ASN A 534 104.88 26.84 -126.28
N GLN A 535 104.05 27.24 -125.31
CA GLN A 535 102.80 26.61 -124.86
C GLN A 535 103.04 25.21 -124.26
N ASP A 536 102.20 24.88 -123.27
CA ASP A 536 102.01 23.55 -122.67
C ASP A 536 103.14 23.07 -121.73
N GLN A 537 102.89 23.00 -120.41
CA GLN A 537 102.18 21.93 -119.64
C GLN A 537 103.23 20.99 -118.99
N ASN A 538 103.02 20.33 -117.85
CA ASN A 538 101.95 20.28 -116.82
C ASN A 538 102.63 20.24 -115.43
N GLY A 539 101.97 20.48 -114.29
CA GLY A 539 100.54 20.68 -114.04
C GLY A 539 100.28 21.15 -112.58
N MET A 540 99.03 21.31 -112.12
CA MET A 540 98.12 20.23 -111.63
C MET A 540 98.58 19.72 -110.25
N THR A 541 97.81 19.76 -109.15
CA THR A 541 96.36 19.92 -108.86
C THR A 541 96.18 20.62 -107.48
N ILE A 542 95.16 21.45 -107.14
CA ILE A 542 93.71 21.15 -106.97
C ILE A 542 93.46 20.16 -105.79
N GLU A 543 92.52 20.31 -104.84
CA GLU A 543 91.51 21.35 -104.50
C GLU A 543 90.95 21.09 -103.06
N GLU A 544 90.21 22.06 -102.48
CA GLU A 544 88.85 22.00 -101.82
C GLU A 544 88.33 20.73 -101.08
N GLN A 545 87.26 20.73 -100.26
CA GLN A 545 86.46 21.68 -99.44
C GLN A 545 85.43 20.84 -98.62
N SER A 546 84.93 21.34 -97.48
CA SER A 546 83.55 21.06 -96.96
C SER A 546 83.20 19.59 -96.55
N SER A 547 82.01 19.24 -96.01
CA SER A 547 81.24 19.83 -94.88
C SER A 547 80.09 18.88 -94.40
N THR A 548 79.57 19.14 -93.18
CA THR A 548 78.17 18.91 -92.70
C THR A 548 77.54 17.49 -92.53
N SER A 549 76.73 17.36 -91.45
CA SER A 549 75.38 16.72 -91.36
C SER A 549 75.11 15.37 -90.63
N THR A 550 74.55 15.48 -89.40
CA THR A 550 73.30 14.86 -88.84
C THR A 550 72.97 13.33 -88.85
N THR A 551 72.43 12.79 -87.73
CA THR A 551 71.03 12.25 -87.51
C THR A 551 70.89 10.98 -86.59
N THR A 552 69.89 10.95 -85.67
CA THR A 552 69.19 9.76 -85.04
C THR A 552 69.97 8.79 -84.08
N THR A 553 69.40 7.92 -83.21
CA THR A 553 68.05 7.25 -83.09
C THR A 553 67.77 6.64 -81.66
N THR A 554 66.50 6.64 -81.15
CA THR A 554 65.77 5.63 -80.27
C THR A 554 66.34 5.11 -78.89
N SER A 555 65.59 4.58 -77.88
CA SER A 555 64.13 4.36 -77.57
C SER A 555 63.87 3.83 -76.11
N ALA A 556 62.58 3.77 -75.66
CA ALA A 556 61.97 2.93 -74.57
C ALA A 556 62.02 3.46 -73.09
N THR A 557 61.15 3.13 -72.09
CA THR A 557 59.81 2.44 -71.95
C THR A 557 59.16 2.62 -70.53
N GLY A 558 57.81 2.49 -70.41
CA GLY A 558 57.02 2.22 -69.15
C GLY A 558 56.57 3.44 -68.29
N SER A 559 55.54 3.49 -67.40
CA SER A 559 54.30 2.72 -67.06
C SER A 559 54.04 2.80 -65.52
N SER A 560 52.85 2.95 -64.90
CA SER A 560 51.44 3.10 -65.36
C SER A 560 50.55 3.94 -64.37
N SER A 561 49.53 3.38 -63.68
CA SER A 561 48.46 4.10 -62.90
C SER A 561 47.78 3.19 -61.82
N SER A 562 46.68 3.46 -61.07
CA SER A 562 45.58 4.47 -61.02
C SER A 562 44.69 4.30 -59.73
N THR A 563 43.70 5.20 -59.48
CA THR A 563 42.47 5.06 -58.60
C THR A 563 42.62 4.88 -57.06
N SER A 564 41.60 5.00 -56.18
CA SER A 564 40.56 6.05 -55.89
C SER A 564 39.55 5.59 -54.79
N HIS A 565 39.24 6.38 -53.72
CA HIS A 565 37.95 6.30 -52.98
C HIS A 565 37.66 7.50 -52.03
N LEU A 566 36.44 7.51 -51.46
CA LEU A 566 35.75 8.58 -50.69
C LEU A 566 35.17 8.12 -49.31
N ASP A 567 34.71 9.11 -48.52
CA ASP A 567 33.73 9.09 -47.39
C ASP A 567 34.15 8.39 -46.06
N ASN A 568 33.54 8.63 -44.88
CA ASN A 568 32.38 9.47 -44.51
C ASN A 568 32.48 10.03 -43.06
N ILE A 569 31.68 11.04 -42.70
CA ILE A 569 31.45 11.52 -41.30
C ILE A 569 29.95 11.79 -41.10
N ASP A 570 29.36 11.26 -40.02
CA ASP A 570 27.93 11.45 -39.67
C ASP A 570 27.75 11.90 -38.21
N SER A 571 26.62 12.53 -37.87
CA SER A 571 26.35 13.14 -36.55
C SER A 571 24.87 13.39 -36.24
N SER A 572 24.37 12.67 -35.22
CA SER A 572 23.25 13.04 -34.31
C SER A 572 21.81 13.12 -34.85
N LYS A 573 20.88 12.40 -34.17
CA LYS A 573 19.74 12.95 -33.38
C LYS A 573 18.64 11.92 -33.06
N LEU A 574 18.06 12.04 -31.85
CA LEU A 574 16.67 11.66 -31.56
C LEU A 574 15.77 12.91 -31.65
N PRO A 575 14.45 12.74 -31.79
CA PRO A 575 13.57 13.31 -30.76
C PRO A 575 12.36 12.43 -30.38
N THR A 576 11.84 12.62 -29.17
CA THR A 576 10.54 12.11 -28.70
C THR A 576 9.47 13.21 -28.71
N GLY A 577 8.19 12.83 -28.79
CA GLY A 577 7.02 13.74 -28.77
C GLY A 577 6.12 13.52 -27.56
N PRO A 578 5.37 14.54 -27.08
CA PRO A 578 4.57 14.46 -25.85
C PRO A 578 3.14 13.95 -26.05
N GLU A 579 2.61 13.26 -25.04
CA GLU A 579 1.25 12.68 -25.04
C GLU A 579 0.14 13.68 -24.67
N GLN A 580 -1.09 13.34 -25.08
CA GLN A 580 -2.32 14.09 -24.83
C GLN A 580 -2.88 13.79 -23.43
N SER A 581 -3.54 14.78 -22.81
CA SER A 581 -4.25 14.60 -21.54
C SER A 581 -5.55 13.82 -21.73
N GLU A 582 -5.80 12.81 -20.89
CA GLU A 582 -7.05 12.04 -20.91
C GLU A 582 -8.28 12.96 -20.79
N LEU A 583 -9.21 12.81 -21.74
CA LEU A 583 -10.50 13.50 -21.72
C LEU A 583 -11.43 12.83 -20.69
N PHE A 584 -12.18 13.64 -19.93
CA PHE A 584 -13.21 13.11 -19.04
C PHE A 584 -14.36 12.53 -19.88
N ASN A 585 -14.38 11.21 -20.04
CA ASN A 585 -15.49 10.47 -20.61
C ASN A 585 -16.45 10.05 -19.49
N PRO A 586 -17.64 10.67 -19.34
CA PRO A 586 -18.67 10.18 -18.43
C PRO A 586 -19.16 8.79 -18.86
N ASP A 587 -19.86 8.15 -17.94
CA ASP A 587 -20.41 6.79 -18.03
C ASP A 587 -19.37 5.68 -18.27
N THR A 588 -18.14 5.91 -17.80
CA THR A 588 -17.02 4.93 -17.86
C THR A 588 -16.61 4.41 -16.48
N VAL A 589 -16.32 3.11 -16.38
CA VAL A 589 -15.63 2.51 -15.22
C VAL A 589 -14.28 1.95 -15.65
N SER A 590 -13.22 2.34 -14.96
CA SER A 590 -11.85 1.88 -15.20
C SER A 590 -11.21 1.35 -13.92
N PHE A 591 -10.21 0.49 -14.04
CA PHE A 591 -9.33 0.18 -12.91
C PHE A 591 -8.56 1.44 -12.48
N SER A 592 -8.41 1.64 -11.17
CA SER A 592 -7.59 2.70 -10.57
C SER A 592 -6.35 2.10 -9.90
N LEU A 593 -6.56 1.03 -9.13
CA LEU A 593 -5.50 0.27 -8.45
C LEU A 593 -6.01 -1.16 -8.23
N VAL A 594 -5.20 -2.17 -8.51
CA VAL A 594 -5.41 -3.55 -8.08
C VAL A 594 -4.18 -3.95 -7.29
N ASP A 595 -4.39 -4.38 -6.04
CA ASP A 595 -3.32 -4.78 -5.14
C ASP A 595 -3.66 -6.18 -4.60
N SER A 596 -2.93 -7.18 -5.08
CA SER A 596 -3.09 -8.57 -4.62
C SER A 596 -2.68 -8.78 -3.17
N ASN A 597 -1.78 -7.96 -2.67
CA ASN A 597 -1.08 -8.14 -1.39
C ASN A 597 -1.90 -7.55 -0.24
N GLN A 598 -2.61 -6.46 -0.51
CA GLN A 598 -3.67 -5.91 0.34
C GLN A 598 -5.06 -6.49 0.04
N GLU A 599 -5.17 -7.37 -0.95
CA GLU A 599 -6.38 -8.06 -1.40
C GLU A 599 -7.54 -7.12 -1.81
N PHE A 600 -7.32 -6.15 -2.70
CA PHE A 600 -8.43 -5.33 -3.22
C PHE A 600 -8.32 -4.93 -4.70
N ILE A 601 -9.48 -4.68 -5.30
CA ILE A 601 -9.66 -4.10 -6.64
C ILE A 601 -10.36 -2.75 -6.47
N LYS A 602 -9.69 -1.65 -6.83
CA LYS A 602 -10.19 -0.28 -6.75
C LYS A 602 -10.51 0.23 -8.15
N LEU A 603 -11.75 0.65 -8.36
CA LEU A 603 -12.28 1.16 -9.62
C LEU A 603 -12.52 2.67 -9.54
N SER A 604 -12.25 3.40 -10.61
CA SER A 604 -12.75 4.76 -10.82
C SER A 604 -14.03 4.69 -11.64
N VAL A 605 -15.13 5.10 -11.04
CA VAL A 605 -16.45 5.22 -11.66
C VAL A 605 -16.65 6.68 -12.02
N HIS A 606 -16.75 6.99 -13.31
CA HIS A 606 -17.02 8.33 -13.83
C HIS A 606 -18.47 8.31 -14.34
N GLY A 607 -19.42 8.77 -13.53
CA GLY A 607 -20.80 8.92 -13.98
C GLY A 607 -21.13 10.35 -14.35
N ASP A 608 -22.11 10.50 -15.24
CA ASP A 608 -22.78 11.78 -15.47
C ASP A 608 -23.18 12.48 -14.16
N MET A 609 -23.19 13.81 -14.17
CA MET A 609 -23.57 14.63 -13.01
C MET A 609 -25.08 14.57 -12.76
N ASP A 610 -25.90 14.45 -13.80
CA ASP A 610 -27.36 14.49 -13.70
C ASP A 610 -27.98 13.11 -13.45
N ASN A 611 -27.53 12.07 -14.17
CA ASN A 611 -28.03 10.71 -14.03
C ASN A 611 -27.17 9.86 -13.07
N GLY A 612 -25.85 10.00 -13.15
CA GLY A 612 -24.88 9.11 -12.51
C GLY A 612 -24.78 7.74 -13.18
N LEU A 613 -23.68 7.05 -12.96
CA LEU A 613 -23.45 5.70 -13.51
C LEU A 613 -23.74 4.64 -12.45
N SER A 614 -24.73 3.78 -12.68
CA SER A 614 -24.93 2.58 -11.84
C SER A 614 -23.97 1.48 -12.28
N ILE A 615 -23.28 0.89 -11.31
CA ILE A 615 -22.41 -0.28 -11.53
C ILE A 615 -23.16 -1.62 -11.35
N SER A 616 -24.47 -1.60 -11.08
CA SER A 616 -25.27 -2.83 -11.09
C SER A 616 -25.14 -3.56 -12.44
N LYS A 617 -25.11 -4.89 -12.40
CA LYS A 617 -24.84 -5.80 -13.55
C LYS A 617 -23.42 -5.75 -14.13
N TRP A 618 -22.54 -4.84 -13.71
CA TRP A 618 -21.10 -4.95 -14.02
C TRP A 618 -20.50 -6.18 -13.32
N ARG A 619 -19.47 -6.77 -13.92
CA ARG A 619 -18.83 -7.99 -13.41
C ARG A 619 -17.30 -7.87 -13.42
N LEU A 620 -16.66 -8.24 -12.31
CA LEU A 620 -15.23 -8.47 -12.25
C LEU A 620 -14.94 -9.95 -12.50
N ILE A 621 -13.97 -10.27 -13.35
CA ILE A 621 -13.51 -11.62 -13.61
C ILE A 621 -11.99 -11.66 -13.45
N VAL A 622 -11.52 -12.36 -12.41
CA VAL A 622 -10.11 -12.67 -12.20
C VAL A 622 -9.80 -14.00 -12.88
N VAL A 623 -8.84 -13.98 -13.82
CA VAL A 623 -8.31 -15.15 -14.52
C VAL A 623 -6.87 -15.34 -14.07
N LYS A 624 -6.60 -16.41 -13.33
CA LYS A 624 -5.25 -16.75 -12.86
C LYS A 624 -4.36 -17.28 -14.02
N PRO A 625 -3.02 -17.34 -13.84
CA PRO A 625 -2.10 -17.95 -14.81
C PRO A 625 -2.38 -19.44 -15.10
N ASP A 626 -3.03 -20.16 -14.18
CA ASP A 626 -3.50 -21.55 -14.39
C ASP A 626 -4.77 -21.65 -15.27
N GLY A 627 -5.30 -20.51 -15.76
CA GLY A 627 -6.51 -20.42 -16.56
C GLY A 627 -7.82 -20.50 -15.76
N SER A 628 -7.76 -20.71 -14.44
CA SER A 628 -8.94 -20.74 -13.58
C SER A 628 -9.58 -19.36 -13.47
N LYS A 629 -10.92 -19.34 -13.46
CA LYS A 629 -11.72 -18.11 -13.53
C LYS A 629 -12.58 -17.95 -12.29
N SER A 630 -12.51 -16.77 -11.68
CA SER A 630 -13.35 -16.37 -10.56
C SER A 630 -14.12 -15.12 -10.96
N GLY A 631 -15.46 -15.13 -10.81
CA GLY A 631 -16.31 -13.99 -11.09
C GLY A 631 -16.92 -13.37 -9.83
N PHE A 632 -17.08 -12.05 -9.85
CA PHE A 632 -17.87 -11.25 -8.91
C PHE A 632 -18.83 -10.39 -9.73
N SER A 633 -20.10 -10.33 -9.31
CA SER A 633 -21.10 -9.46 -9.93
C SER A 633 -21.49 -8.39 -8.91
N PHE A 634 -21.51 -7.12 -9.32
CA PHE A 634 -22.00 -6.06 -8.45
C PHE A 634 -23.51 -6.24 -8.22
N PRO A 635 -24.00 -6.12 -6.97
CA PRO A 635 -25.43 -6.21 -6.66
C PRO A 635 -26.32 -5.32 -7.54
N ASP A 636 -27.54 -5.76 -7.79
CA ASP A 636 -28.58 -4.91 -8.35
C ASP A 636 -29.06 -3.86 -7.33
N GLY A 637 -29.50 -2.70 -7.79
CA GLY A 637 -29.99 -1.61 -6.94
C GLY A 637 -28.92 -0.71 -6.33
N ILE A 638 -27.68 -0.74 -6.84
CA ILE A 638 -26.64 0.23 -6.42
C ILE A 638 -27.00 1.60 -6.99
N GLN A 639 -27.08 2.60 -6.10
CA GLN A 639 -27.39 3.99 -6.46
C GLN A 639 -26.36 4.51 -7.49
N PRO A 640 -26.80 5.20 -8.57
CA PRO A 640 -25.89 5.72 -9.57
C PRO A 640 -24.85 6.69 -8.98
N PHE A 641 -23.58 6.45 -9.27
CA PHE A 641 -22.48 7.30 -8.82
C PHE A 641 -22.41 8.55 -9.69
N LYS A 642 -22.69 9.73 -9.12
CA LYS A 642 -22.58 11.03 -9.77
C LYS A 642 -21.14 11.55 -9.71
N GLY A 643 -20.62 12.01 -10.85
CA GLY A 643 -19.24 12.49 -10.99
C GLY A 643 -18.21 11.38 -10.82
N ILE A 644 -17.00 11.73 -10.36
CA ILE A 644 -15.92 10.76 -10.12
C ILE A 644 -16.03 10.16 -8.72
N LYS A 645 -16.18 8.84 -8.63
CA LYS A 645 -16.22 8.08 -7.38
C LYS A 645 -15.27 6.89 -7.44
N SER A 646 -14.54 6.67 -6.34
CA SER A 646 -13.72 5.47 -6.17
C SER A 646 -14.55 4.38 -5.50
N VAL A 647 -14.65 3.22 -6.12
CA VAL A 647 -15.31 2.01 -5.57
C VAL A 647 -14.25 0.96 -5.27
N THR A 648 -14.29 0.38 -4.07
CA THR A 648 -13.32 -0.63 -3.61
C THR A 648 -14.01 -1.97 -3.44
N VAL A 649 -13.53 -3.00 -4.14
CA VAL A 649 -13.92 -4.39 -3.95
C VAL A 649 -12.81 -5.09 -3.17
N TRP A 650 -13.02 -5.25 -1.87
CA TRP A 650 -12.19 -6.10 -1.03
C TRP A 650 -12.38 -7.56 -1.42
N THR A 651 -11.29 -8.33 -1.46
CA THR A 651 -11.24 -9.74 -1.85
C THR A 651 -10.67 -10.57 -0.70
N GLY A 652 -10.98 -11.87 -0.64
CA GLY A 652 -10.54 -12.77 0.44
C GLY A 652 -11.16 -12.53 1.81
N ARG A 653 -11.54 -11.28 2.12
CA ARG A 653 -11.99 -10.81 3.43
C ARG A 653 -13.51 -10.92 3.58
N PRO A 654 -14.03 -11.39 4.74
CA PRO A 654 -15.45 -11.31 5.04
C PRO A 654 -15.88 -9.85 5.23
N ARG A 655 -17.14 -9.54 4.95
CA ARG A 655 -17.72 -8.22 5.27
C ARG A 655 -17.63 -7.97 6.79
N PRO A 656 -17.11 -6.83 7.27
CA PRO A 656 -17.15 -6.48 8.69
C PRO A 656 -18.60 -6.33 9.16
N GLN A 657 -18.88 -6.61 10.44
CA GLN A 657 -20.25 -6.57 11.00
C GLN A 657 -20.80 -5.15 11.26
N GLY A 658 -20.23 -4.12 10.63
CA GLY A 658 -20.75 -2.76 10.63
C GLY A 658 -21.59 -2.48 9.37
N THR A 659 -22.19 -1.29 9.31
CA THR A 659 -22.67 -0.72 8.04
C THR A 659 -21.47 -0.55 7.10
N PRO A 660 -21.46 -1.18 5.91
CA PRO A 660 -20.41 -0.93 4.92
C PRO A 660 -20.49 0.52 4.44
N THR A 661 -19.38 1.10 4.00
CA THR A 661 -19.45 2.37 3.27
C THR A 661 -20.08 2.13 1.89
N GLU A 662 -20.79 3.12 1.35
CA GLU A 662 -21.55 3.00 0.08
C GLU A 662 -20.68 2.62 -1.14
N ASN A 663 -19.36 2.81 -1.01
CA ASN A 663 -18.38 2.55 -2.05
C ASN A 663 -17.62 1.22 -1.84
N GLU A 664 -17.94 0.42 -0.81
CA GLU A 664 -17.18 -0.79 -0.44
C GLU A 664 -17.97 -2.09 -0.60
N PHE A 665 -17.41 -2.99 -1.40
CA PHE A 665 -17.95 -4.30 -1.71
C PHE A 665 -16.98 -5.40 -1.23
N TYR A 666 -17.51 -6.57 -0.87
CA TYR A 666 -16.74 -7.66 -0.28
C TYR A 666 -16.95 -8.96 -1.06
N TRP A 667 -15.90 -9.38 -1.76
CA TRP A 667 -15.81 -10.65 -2.46
C TRP A 667 -15.16 -11.68 -1.55
N ALA A 668 -15.97 -12.33 -0.71
CA ALA A 668 -15.55 -13.29 0.33
C ALA A 668 -14.96 -14.62 -0.20
N ARG A 669 -14.46 -14.65 -1.45
CA ARG A 669 -13.74 -15.78 -2.02
C ARG A 669 -12.26 -15.64 -1.66
N THR A 670 -11.79 -16.52 -0.77
CA THR A 670 -10.36 -16.69 -0.48
C THR A 670 -9.61 -17.20 -1.71
N GLU A 671 -8.27 -17.17 -1.64
CA GLU A 671 -7.39 -17.75 -2.67
C GLU A 671 -7.54 -17.13 -4.08
N LEU A 672 -8.04 -15.89 -4.20
CA LEU A 672 -8.05 -15.16 -5.47
C LEU A 672 -6.63 -14.87 -5.99
N TRP A 673 -5.70 -14.53 -5.09
CA TRP A 673 -4.33 -14.09 -5.41
C TRP A 673 -3.24 -15.10 -5.01
N THR A 674 -3.51 -16.40 -5.12
CA THR A 674 -2.48 -17.43 -4.84
C THR A 674 -1.31 -17.30 -5.83
N SER A 675 -0.09 -17.25 -5.31
CA SER A 675 1.13 -17.21 -6.12
C SER A 675 1.20 -18.36 -7.15
N PRO A 676 1.65 -18.13 -8.40
CA PRO A 676 2.11 -16.85 -8.94
C PRO A 676 0.97 -15.86 -9.21
N VAL A 677 1.16 -14.61 -8.79
CA VAL A 677 0.24 -13.50 -9.11
C VAL A 677 0.55 -12.91 -10.48
N GLU A 678 1.83 -12.90 -10.88
CA GLU A 678 2.30 -12.43 -12.19
C GLU A 678 1.48 -13.04 -13.34
N GLY A 679 0.97 -12.21 -14.25
CA GLY A 679 0.15 -12.66 -15.37
C GLY A 679 -1.32 -12.95 -15.02
N THR A 680 -1.76 -12.73 -13.78
CA THR A 680 -3.19 -12.74 -13.43
C THR A 680 -3.91 -11.62 -14.17
N ILE A 681 -4.93 -11.97 -14.96
CA ILE A 681 -5.71 -11.01 -15.74
C ILE A 681 -7.01 -10.69 -15.00
N VAL A 682 -7.17 -9.43 -14.60
CA VAL A 682 -8.42 -8.90 -14.03
C VAL A 682 -9.19 -8.19 -15.14
N LYS A 683 -10.39 -8.70 -15.43
CA LYS A 683 -11.32 -8.12 -16.42
C LYS A 683 -12.48 -7.45 -15.70
N LEU A 684 -12.85 -6.26 -16.15
CA LEU A 684 -14.08 -5.57 -15.78
C LEU A 684 -15.00 -5.59 -17.00
N VAL A 685 -16.13 -6.28 -16.87
CA VAL A 685 -17.12 -6.51 -17.93
C VAL A 685 -18.32 -5.60 -17.66
N SER A 686 -18.67 -4.76 -18.64
CA SER A 686 -19.84 -3.88 -18.59
C SER A 686 -21.14 -4.66 -18.85
N PRO A 687 -22.32 -4.02 -18.66
CA PRO A 687 -23.60 -4.55 -19.13
C PRO A 687 -23.73 -4.61 -20.66
N SER A 688 -22.89 -3.87 -21.41
CA SER A 688 -22.77 -3.91 -22.88
C SER A 688 -21.76 -4.97 -23.39
N GLU A 689 -21.22 -5.80 -22.49
CA GLU A 689 -20.16 -6.79 -22.74
C GLU A 689 -18.78 -6.21 -23.15
N GLU A 690 -18.60 -4.89 -23.07
CA GLU A 690 -17.29 -4.25 -23.18
C GLU A 690 -16.38 -4.70 -22.01
N THR A 691 -15.13 -5.09 -22.31
CA THR A 691 -14.20 -5.59 -21.28
C THR A 691 -12.93 -4.75 -21.19
N THR A 692 -12.82 -3.94 -20.14
CA THR A 692 -11.54 -3.37 -19.71
C THR A 692 -10.71 -4.49 -19.07
N THR A 693 -9.44 -4.66 -19.47
CA THR A 693 -8.59 -5.74 -18.96
C THR A 693 -7.23 -5.24 -18.46
N VAL A 694 -6.84 -5.71 -17.28
CA VAL A 694 -5.55 -5.43 -16.63
C VAL A 694 -4.83 -6.76 -16.40
N THR A 695 -3.53 -6.80 -16.64
CA THR A 695 -2.65 -7.92 -16.26
C THR A 695 -1.78 -7.47 -15.09
N LEU A 696 -1.69 -8.25 -14.02
CA LEU A 696 -0.86 -7.92 -12.87
C LEU A 696 0.63 -8.17 -13.15
N PRO A 697 1.55 -7.28 -12.71
CA PRO A 697 2.99 -7.51 -12.77
C PRO A 697 3.45 -8.52 -11.70
N ALA A 698 4.76 -8.79 -11.65
CA ALA A 698 5.38 -9.69 -10.67
C ALA A 698 5.24 -9.25 -9.20
N ASP A 699 5.05 -7.95 -8.94
CA ASP A 699 4.76 -7.41 -7.61
C ASP A 699 3.28 -7.62 -7.19
N GLY A 700 2.40 -7.96 -8.15
CA GLY A 700 0.96 -8.09 -7.95
C GLY A 700 0.20 -6.77 -7.85
N ILE A 701 0.82 -5.63 -8.18
CA ILE A 701 0.24 -4.29 -8.03
C ILE A 701 0.11 -3.60 -9.39
N TYR A 702 -1.11 -3.52 -9.92
CA TYR A 702 -1.40 -2.64 -11.05
C TYR A 702 -1.95 -1.31 -10.53
N GLN A 703 -1.24 -0.21 -10.76
CA GLN A 703 -1.79 1.14 -10.59
C GLN A 703 -2.03 1.76 -11.96
N LYS A 704 -3.21 2.35 -12.22
CA LYS A 704 -3.41 3.13 -13.45
C LYS A 704 -2.44 4.31 -13.41
N PRO A 705 -1.62 4.56 -14.46
CA PRO A 705 -0.71 5.69 -14.48
C PRO A 705 -1.50 6.99 -14.29
N SER A 706 -1.21 7.69 -13.20
CA SER A 706 -1.90 8.94 -12.87
C SER A 706 -1.31 10.07 -13.71
N SER A 707 -2.16 10.71 -14.54
CA SER A 707 -1.79 11.88 -15.36
C SER A 707 -1.49 13.14 -14.53
N ALA A 708 -1.54 13.06 -13.20
CA ALA A 708 -1.37 14.15 -12.23
C ALA A 708 0.05 14.77 -12.15
N GLY A 709 0.95 14.48 -13.09
CA GLY A 709 2.24 15.16 -13.23
C GLY A 709 2.17 16.63 -13.66
N LYS A 710 0.99 17.11 -14.08
CA LYS A 710 0.74 18.51 -14.47
C LYS A 710 -0.01 19.28 -13.37
N SER A 711 0.69 19.61 -12.30
CA SER A 711 0.15 20.39 -11.18
C SER A 711 -0.05 21.87 -11.55
N ASN A 712 -1.31 22.29 -11.55
CA ASN A 712 -1.80 23.65 -11.28
C ASN A 712 -1.07 24.82 -11.96
N CYS A 713 -1.40 25.08 -13.23
CA CYS A 713 -1.45 26.48 -13.68
C CYS A 713 -2.72 27.10 -13.07
N LEU A 714 -2.55 27.95 -12.05
CA LEU A 714 -3.66 28.67 -11.41
C LEU A 714 -4.08 29.85 -12.29
N ILE A 715 -5.33 29.89 -12.73
CA ILE A 715 -5.93 31.05 -13.42
C ILE A 715 -7.19 31.48 -12.67
N MET A 716 -6.97 32.21 -11.58
CA MET A 716 -7.77 33.34 -11.08
C MET A 716 -6.82 34.29 -10.34
#